data_AF-A0A7J4HHE9-F1
#
_entry.id   AF-A0A7J4HHE9-F1
#
_cell.length_a   1.000
_cell.length_b   1.000
_cell.length_c   1.000
_cell.angle_alpha   90.00
_cell.angle_beta   90.00
_cell.angle_gamma   90.00
#
_symmetry.space_group_name_H-M   'P 1'
#
loop_
_entity.id
_entity.type
_entity.pdbx_description
1 polymer ?
#
loop_
_entity_poly.entity_id
_entity_poly.type
_entity_poly.pdbx_seq_one_letter_code
_entity_poly.pdbx_strand_id
1 'polypeptide(L)'
;MGDRRSMFVPLALLVLIAPLAASSISVESSPQGGFDANGDWVPSIESDIHWNWWTHWSRDKDSNSLDDRLEWLIEQPEQTQRDWWKRAPEGSARVFVDYDHHPTDADISALESLGVEVTFRYGYLDTVSGTSPISKIIDEGGIRSLNGVVMVEDLGLAETNMHEAVPNMGVDTVWEDFGLDGTGSVIAILDTGVRGDHEGLNDMDDDPLTCIDDPPDPFDPDPDPLPSDCDPKIIAFFDAVLTDEEQDPSTSYDSGTHGSHVAGIAAGTGGGQTDPGTGLRYVGAAPGAHLINILACCDGDIEDVIQGAQWAIDNKEKYGIDIVTSSLGEQQFEVHLDNDGNSAWSRQMDMVVEAGIITTLSAGNEFGGLTVAGCNTIDSPGDAKLPVTVASLDKDLGLAIYSSRGYTSDLRVKPDVAVIGSNIMAPDAATQDGYISKSGTSMATPLMAGIAALMVQANPDLTPTEFKDIISAHSIERDVQLLDDPGLNDCSLLETRPDNEFGFGQADPMAFVEAAGSIDRSLNISMEVATMGEILNESYIHGSSSGAEVGSSGPGSQTKVEVRVGGGEWKEAVDDSPLGDWALWSIRLEPHVESGNSTIYARLVVDNEHISPIDARRVILLDMPAVADGSDDSDASKILIIAVALMFALMIGYVVIHRGRLIEEWYDGESLTDNRLRRTASLCILYFAQGLPWGFAVVAFVAYLANNGFTAGETGTLLATIALPWTFKWIWGPVIDTLNIPIYGKRRLWVLFSQFGMAVTIGIILFVPNLIEQIDIVITLMFIHNIFASLQDVSTDALAVDVLEDDEVSKVNGYMFASKRAGMIVGGAVLGGLVSSIGIRGMLAVQLPLLLLIMVLPMFLYEKPGTRLFPWSTRSSESTGSEKDRLSEESDEVDKKLYWDDPEESRWWAAVAVGKATFEEKISIPAFITIISIFIFVSGLVFAIVSVDLTVPFYSKAKIVAFGGLVLAIFVAFFNRLIGSGSRYDGGGSLPKVPNPFSLLSQSSTRTLAQTSFNLTKAFHLKSSFLLIFCCLLTEMYYFLDPIIIDILVVQSGWGDAKYSLIVGGGGILATMFGQIAGGFLGEKFGVRRMGMIGFTCLAICNGMLAVLEPLWTNTPIMVVYVLIKGFVTGVAFIAVVAVCMKMTWSKVGGTQFTAYMSMFNLGGVIALSKTGQVLEFFDNDVIPAIYAGATLTMFAVVFLIFIDPEECNRVLENKSEDGEVMDALIMDADLGESAWWDEEGGDDSVTAA
;
A
#
# COMPACT_ATOMS: atom_id res chain seq x y z
N MET A 1 -9.95 16.57 58.40
CA MET A 1 -9.53 15.15 58.41
C MET A 1 -10.49 14.40 57.51
N GLY A 2 -10.09 13.88 56.36
CA GLY A 2 -8.75 13.98 55.76
C GLY A 2 -8.52 12.83 54.79
N ASP A 3 -8.64 13.13 53.50
CA ASP A 3 -7.95 12.53 52.36
C ASP A 3 -8.01 11.03 52.04
N ARG A 4 -7.72 10.77 50.75
CA ARG A 4 -7.43 9.47 50.10
C ARG A 4 -8.61 8.50 49.91
N ARG A 5 -9.23 8.61 48.72
CA ARG A 5 -9.63 7.48 47.84
C ARG A 5 -10.04 7.97 46.44
N SER A 6 -9.14 8.67 45.75
CA SER A 6 -9.35 9.13 44.36
C SER A 6 -8.01 9.33 43.62
N MET A 7 -7.16 8.30 43.61
CA MET A 7 -5.86 8.34 42.93
C MET A 7 -5.30 6.92 42.73
N PHE A 8 -5.94 6.10 41.89
CA PHE A 8 -5.47 4.74 41.57
C PHE A 8 -5.80 4.23 40.15
N VAL A 9 -6.23 5.12 39.24
CA VAL A 9 -6.47 4.79 37.82
C VAL A 9 -5.41 5.39 36.87
N PRO A 10 -4.83 6.58 37.09
CA PRO A 10 -3.81 7.13 36.18
C PRO A 10 -2.36 6.70 36.50
N LEU A 11 -2.15 5.74 37.41
CA LEU A 11 -0.79 5.32 37.84
C LEU A 11 -0.39 3.91 37.35
N ALA A 12 -1.30 3.17 36.71
CA ALA A 12 -1.00 1.84 36.17
C ALA A 12 -0.25 1.87 34.81
N LEU A 13 -0.12 3.06 34.21
CA LEU A 13 0.48 3.30 32.89
C LEU A 13 1.95 3.75 32.96
N LEU A 14 2.59 3.64 34.13
CA LEU A 14 3.92 4.20 34.43
C LEU A 14 4.90 3.20 35.06
N VAL A 15 4.62 1.89 34.94
CA VAL A 15 5.42 0.79 35.53
C VAL A 15 5.82 -0.27 34.49
N LEU A 16 5.54 -0.05 33.20
CA LEU A 16 5.79 -1.01 32.12
C LEU A 16 7.03 -0.71 31.25
N ILE A 17 8.02 0.00 31.78
CA ILE A 17 9.36 0.09 31.15
C ILE A 17 10.45 -0.12 32.22
N ALA A 18 11.17 -1.24 32.05
CA ALA A 18 12.53 -1.55 32.53
C ALA A 18 12.84 -1.64 34.06
N PRO A 19 13.81 -2.50 34.47
CA PRO A 19 14.23 -3.77 33.85
C PRO A 19 14.52 -4.94 34.84
N LEU A 20 14.66 -6.14 34.25
CA LEU A 20 15.56 -7.27 34.59
C LEU A 20 15.85 -7.68 36.04
N ALA A 21 15.71 -8.99 36.35
CA ALA A 21 16.84 -9.86 36.71
C ALA A 21 16.46 -11.33 37.05
N ALA A 22 17.25 -12.27 36.48
CA ALA A 22 17.55 -13.65 36.93
C ALA A 22 16.41 -14.71 36.99
N SER A 23 16.59 -15.93 36.49
CA SER A 23 17.82 -16.75 36.64
C SER A 23 18.09 -17.73 35.50
N SER A 24 19.38 -18.02 35.32
CA SER A 24 20.02 -18.84 34.28
C SER A 24 20.25 -20.31 34.67
N ILE A 25 20.61 -21.13 33.68
CA ILE A 25 21.47 -22.32 33.85
C ILE A 25 22.60 -22.24 32.81
N SER A 26 23.82 -22.58 33.24
CA SER A 26 25.07 -22.36 32.53
C SER A 26 25.68 -23.62 31.91
N VAL A 27 26.60 -23.42 30.96
CA VAL A 27 27.70 -24.34 30.63
C VAL A 27 28.99 -23.51 30.65
N GLU A 28 30.10 -24.10 31.09
CA GLU A 28 31.31 -23.39 31.54
C GLU A 28 32.57 -24.01 30.90
N SER A 29 33.41 -23.23 30.20
CA SER A 29 34.78 -23.64 29.84
C SER A 29 35.74 -22.50 29.43
N SER A 30 36.38 -21.88 30.42
CA SER A 30 37.66 -21.11 30.33
C SER A 30 37.70 -19.76 29.57
N PRO A 31 38.63 -18.84 29.92
CA PRO A 31 38.37 -17.40 29.81
C PRO A 31 39.36 -16.61 28.93
N GLN A 32 38.84 -15.72 28.09
CA GLN A 32 39.56 -14.64 27.39
C GLN A 32 38.84 -13.32 27.69
N GLY A 33 39.57 -12.23 27.89
CA GLY A 33 39.01 -10.94 28.34
C GLY A 33 39.82 -10.23 29.45
N GLY A 34 39.48 -8.96 29.64
CA GLY A 34 40.11 -7.97 30.51
C GLY A 34 39.35 -7.66 31.80
N PHE A 35 39.52 -6.43 32.31
CA PHE A 35 38.85 -5.94 33.51
C PHE A 35 38.07 -4.66 33.21
N ASP A 36 36.82 -4.59 33.68
CA ASP A 36 35.97 -3.40 33.53
C ASP A 36 36.46 -2.20 34.37
N ALA A 37 35.77 -1.06 34.23
CA ALA A 37 36.00 0.15 35.01
C ALA A 37 35.82 0.00 36.54
N ASN A 38 35.16 -1.06 37.03
CA ASN A 38 35.08 -1.40 38.45
C ASN A 38 36.21 -2.31 38.93
N GLY A 39 36.95 -2.94 38.00
CA GLY A 39 38.00 -3.92 38.28
C GLY A 39 37.49 -5.36 38.42
N ASP A 40 36.29 -5.64 37.93
CA ASP A 40 35.75 -7.00 37.81
C ASP A 40 36.19 -7.61 36.47
N TRP A 41 36.48 -8.92 36.43
CA TRP A 41 36.97 -9.58 35.22
C TRP A 41 35.80 -9.91 34.28
N VAL A 42 35.93 -9.54 33.01
CA VAL A 42 34.87 -9.64 31.99
C VAL A 42 35.42 -10.34 30.76
N PRO A 43 34.70 -11.33 30.19
CA PRO A 43 35.15 -11.98 28.98
C PRO A 43 35.05 -11.04 27.78
N SER A 44 36.04 -11.14 26.89
CA SER A 44 35.90 -10.70 25.49
C SER A 44 34.89 -11.63 24.80
N ILE A 45 34.12 -11.08 23.86
CA ILE A 45 33.23 -11.87 22.99
C ILE A 45 33.70 -11.92 21.54
N GLU A 46 34.78 -11.21 21.22
CA GLU A 46 35.44 -11.28 19.91
C GLU A 46 36.15 -12.63 19.72
N SER A 47 36.38 -12.98 18.45
CA SER A 47 37.00 -14.24 18.05
C SER A 47 38.47 -14.35 18.50
N ASP A 48 38.83 -15.50 19.08
CA ASP A 48 40.20 -15.95 19.43
C ASP A 48 41.28 -15.67 18.35
N ILE A 49 40.86 -15.45 17.10
CA ILE A 49 41.72 -15.24 15.92
C ILE A 49 42.33 -13.83 15.88
N HIS A 50 41.66 -12.80 16.39
CA HIS A 50 42.06 -11.39 16.24
C HIS A 50 42.52 -10.71 17.54
N TRP A 51 42.85 -11.50 18.56
CA TRP A 51 43.32 -11.03 19.86
C TRP A 51 44.49 -10.02 19.77
N ASN A 52 44.35 -8.87 20.43
CA ASN A 52 45.30 -7.74 20.43
C ASN A 52 45.52 -7.02 19.07
N TRP A 53 44.55 -7.02 18.14
CA TRP A 53 44.69 -6.36 16.83
C TRP A 53 45.16 -4.88 16.93
N TRP A 54 44.64 -4.14 17.91
CA TRP A 54 45.00 -2.75 18.21
C TRP A 54 46.50 -2.53 18.44
N THR A 55 47.26 -3.54 18.85
CA THR A 55 48.72 -3.44 19.02
C THR A 55 49.49 -3.38 17.70
N HIS A 56 48.82 -3.63 16.58
CA HIS A 56 49.35 -3.63 15.22
C HIS A 56 48.51 -2.75 14.27
N TRP A 57 47.60 -1.93 14.80
CA TRP A 57 46.71 -1.08 14.00
C TRP A 57 47.49 -0.01 13.23
N SER A 58 47.41 -0.05 11.90
CA SER A 58 48.25 0.77 11.04
C SER A 58 47.81 2.22 10.86
N ARG A 59 46.63 2.56 11.39
CA ARG A 59 46.19 3.95 11.55
C ARG A 59 46.51 4.56 12.92
N ASP A 60 47.18 3.81 13.81
CA ASP A 60 47.75 4.31 15.06
C ASP A 60 49.29 4.26 14.98
N LYS A 61 49.88 5.10 14.12
CA LYS A 61 51.30 4.98 13.74
C LYS A 61 52.29 5.39 14.82
N ASP A 62 51.87 6.21 15.79
CA ASP A 62 52.66 6.54 16.97
C ASP A 62 52.33 5.66 18.20
N SER A 63 51.37 4.74 18.05
CA SER A 63 50.93 3.77 19.06
C SER A 63 50.36 4.42 20.33
N ASN A 64 49.49 5.41 20.12
CA ASN A 64 48.84 6.23 21.13
C ASN A 64 47.35 5.85 21.39
N SER A 65 46.84 4.79 20.74
CA SER A 65 45.44 4.33 20.81
C SER A 65 44.41 5.32 20.24
N LEU A 66 44.74 5.99 19.13
CA LEU A 66 43.86 6.89 18.38
C LEU A 66 44.09 6.73 16.86
N ASP A 67 43.05 6.80 16.03
CA ASP A 67 43.22 6.86 14.58
C ASP A 67 43.83 8.23 14.15
N ASP A 68 45.00 8.20 13.52
CA ASP A 68 45.71 9.33 12.91
C ASP A 68 44.80 10.19 12.01
N ARG A 69 43.82 9.57 11.34
CA ARG A 69 42.81 10.24 10.48
C ARG A 69 41.80 11.02 11.32
N LEU A 70 41.36 10.46 12.44
CA LEU A 70 40.49 11.16 13.40
C LEU A 70 41.24 12.36 14.00
N GLU A 71 42.52 12.20 14.34
CA GLU A 71 43.38 13.31 14.78
C GLU A 71 43.50 14.39 13.68
N TRP A 72 43.79 14.00 12.44
CA TRP A 72 43.87 14.94 11.31
C TRP A 72 42.55 15.68 11.05
N LEU A 73 41.40 15.01 11.15
CA LEU A 73 40.06 15.63 11.01
C LEU A 73 39.77 16.62 12.14
N ILE A 74 40.19 16.28 13.37
CA ILE A 74 40.14 17.15 14.54
C ILE A 74 41.00 18.42 14.37
N GLU A 75 42.07 18.38 13.57
CA GLU A 75 42.87 19.56 13.21
C GLU A 75 42.26 20.43 12.08
N GLN A 76 41.25 19.95 11.34
CA GLN A 76 40.65 20.70 10.23
C GLN A 76 39.80 21.90 10.70
N PRO A 77 39.55 22.92 9.85
CA PRO A 77 38.69 24.05 10.20
C PRO A 77 37.27 23.62 10.60
N GLU A 78 36.63 24.35 11.53
CA GLU A 78 35.27 24.07 12.02
C GLU A 78 34.23 23.83 10.90
N GLN A 79 34.38 24.50 9.75
CA GLN A 79 33.51 24.29 8.59
C GLN A 79 33.67 22.87 8.03
N THR A 80 34.91 22.40 7.82
CA THR A 80 35.21 21.03 7.38
C THR A 80 34.73 20.01 8.40
N GLN A 81 34.90 20.26 9.70
CA GLN A 81 34.39 19.39 10.76
C GLN A 81 32.86 19.27 10.75
N ARG A 82 32.15 20.40 10.53
CA ARG A 82 30.68 20.43 10.40
C ARG A 82 30.20 19.78 9.11
N ASP A 83 30.96 19.92 8.02
CA ASP A 83 30.63 19.31 6.72
C ASP A 83 30.99 17.81 6.68
N TRP A 84 31.87 17.33 7.55
CA TRP A 84 32.21 15.92 7.74
C TRP A 84 31.25 15.25 8.74
N TRP A 85 31.26 15.66 10.00
CA TRP A 85 30.35 15.17 11.05
C TRP A 85 29.02 15.94 11.07
N LYS A 86 28.30 16.00 9.94
CA LYS A 86 27.05 16.77 9.76
C LYS A 86 25.96 16.53 10.81
N ARG A 87 26.02 15.41 11.55
CA ARG A 87 25.07 15.00 12.60
C ARG A 87 25.59 15.21 14.05
N ALA A 88 26.82 15.66 14.25
CA ALA A 88 27.37 15.93 15.58
C ALA A 88 27.06 17.36 16.08
N PRO A 89 26.92 17.59 17.39
CA PRO A 89 26.94 18.93 17.97
C PRO A 89 28.27 19.66 17.72
N GLU A 90 28.25 20.99 17.64
CA GLU A 90 29.47 21.79 17.42
C GLU A 90 30.51 21.55 18.53
N GLY A 91 31.75 21.20 18.11
CA GLY A 91 32.84 20.82 19.03
C GLY A 91 32.86 19.34 19.46
N SER A 92 32.00 18.51 18.88
CA SER A 92 31.97 17.05 19.08
C SER A 92 32.23 16.31 17.76
N ALA A 93 32.82 15.12 17.85
CA ALA A 93 32.99 14.17 16.76
C ALA A 93 32.16 12.91 17.03
N ARG A 94 31.80 12.17 15.98
CA ARG A 94 31.23 10.81 16.11
C ARG A 94 32.35 9.82 15.90
N VAL A 95 32.52 8.90 16.85
CA VAL A 95 33.67 8.01 16.92
C VAL A 95 33.28 6.59 17.35
N PHE A 96 34.09 5.62 16.98
CA PHE A 96 34.15 4.31 17.63
C PHE A 96 35.09 4.37 18.85
N VAL A 97 34.89 3.50 19.83
CA VAL A 97 35.71 3.33 21.04
C VAL A 97 35.77 1.85 21.37
N ASP A 98 36.96 1.27 21.25
CA ASP A 98 37.20 -0.17 21.29
C ASP A 98 37.81 -0.59 22.64
N TYR A 99 37.59 -1.83 23.07
CA TYR A 99 38.05 -2.39 24.34
C TYR A 99 38.76 -3.75 24.23
N ASP A 100 39.51 -4.15 25.26
CA ASP A 100 40.17 -5.47 25.41
C ASP A 100 39.26 -6.56 26.01
N HIS A 101 37.99 -6.21 26.23
CA HIS A 101 36.94 -7.03 26.83
C HIS A 101 35.59 -6.47 26.43
N HIS A 102 34.53 -7.27 26.53
CA HIS A 102 33.22 -6.81 26.11
C HIS A 102 32.73 -5.65 27.01
N PRO A 103 32.56 -4.41 26.48
CA PRO A 103 32.35 -3.22 27.28
C PRO A 103 31.12 -3.37 28.17
N THR A 104 31.25 -3.15 29.48
CA THR A 104 30.12 -3.32 30.41
C THR A 104 29.38 -2.02 30.68
N ASP A 105 28.24 -2.12 31.38
CA ASP A 105 27.50 -0.96 31.88
C ASP A 105 28.37 -0.06 32.81
N ALA A 106 29.43 -0.60 33.41
CA ALA A 106 30.41 0.18 34.17
C ALA A 106 31.31 1.03 33.26
N ASP A 107 31.73 0.48 32.12
CA ASP A 107 32.55 1.14 31.12
C ASP A 107 31.76 2.20 30.36
N ILE A 108 30.50 1.90 30.01
CA ILE A 108 29.53 2.89 29.50
C ILE A 108 29.35 4.02 30.53
N SER A 109 29.12 3.69 31.81
CA SER A 109 29.01 4.71 32.86
C SER A 109 30.29 5.55 33.01
N ALA A 110 31.47 4.97 32.73
CA ALA A 110 32.74 5.68 32.76
C ALA A 110 32.89 6.63 31.54
N LEU A 111 32.54 6.20 30.32
CA LEU A 111 32.47 7.03 29.12
C LEU A 111 31.48 8.20 29.29
N GLU A 112 30.27 7.91 29.78
CA GLU A 112 29.26 8.94 30.08
C GLU A 112 29.75 9.93 31.15
N SER A 113 30.53 9.47 32.15
CA SER A 113 31.11 10.36 33.17
C SER A 113 32.17 11.33 32.61
N LEU A 114 32.79 10.99 31.49
CA LEU A 114 33.67 11.89 30.73
C LEU A 114 32.91 12.85 29.81
N GLY A 115 31.62 12.61 29.57
CA GLY A 115 30.74 13.42 28.72
C GLY A 115 30.55 12.87 27.31
N VAL A 116 30.83 11.58 27.07
CA VAL A 116 30.53 10.90 25.81
C VAL A 116 29.05 10.49 25.78
N GLU A 117 28.34 10.80 24.71
CA GLU A 117 26.99 10.26 24.45
C GLU A 117 27.14 8.98 23.64
N VAL A 118 27.08 7.82 24.30
CA VAL A 118 27.12 6.51 23.63
C VAL A 118 25.87 6.37 22.76
N THR A 119 26.07 6.22 21.44
CA THR A 119 24.99 6.09 20.47
C THR A 119 24.62 4.64 20.18
N PHE A 120 25.58 3.72 20.28
CA PHE A 120 25.36 2.29 20.09
C PHE A 120 26.46 1.48 20.79
N ARG A 121 26.12 0.33 21.36
CA ARG A 121 27.08 -0.65 21.90
C ARG A 121 26.94 -1.91 21.07
N TYR A 122 28.05 -2.40 20.53
CA TYR A 122 28.05 -3.54 19.63
C TYR A 122 27.82 -4.84 20.41
N GLY A 123 27.18 -5.83 19.77
CA GLY A 123 26.73 -7.07 20.42
C GLY A 123 27.69 -8.25 20.26
N TYR A 124 28.67 -8.14 19.35
CA TYR A 124 29.66 -9.17 19.00
C TYR A 124 31.08 -8.62 18.79
N LEU A 125 31.24 -7.30 18.95
CA LEU A 125 32.53 -6.61 19.03
C LEU A 125 32.70 -6.05 20.43
N ASP A 126 33.94 -5.89 20.86
CA ASP A 126 34.28 -5.25 22.13
C ASP A 126 34.31 -3.72 21.98
N THR A 127 33.36 -3.16 21.20
CA THR A 127 33.35 -1.76 20.74
C THR A 127 32.07 -1.03 21.14
N VAL A 128 32.17 0.30 21.19
CA VAL A 128 31.06 1.25 21.42
C VAL A 128 31.16 2.41 20.43
N SER A 129 30.09 2.77 19.71
CA SER A 129 30.06 4.04 18.96
C SER A 129 29.38 5.13 19.77
N GLY A 130 29.94 6.34 19.72
CA GLY A 130 29.44 7.47 20.50
C GLY A 130 29.74 8.82 19.86
N THR A 131 29.03 9.83 20.34
CA THR A 131 29.32 11.23 20.06
C THR A 131 30.12 11.78 21.23
N SER A 132 31.42 12.03 21.03
CA SER A 132 32.31 12.56 22.06
C SER A 132 32.66 14.03 21.79
N PRO A 133 32.72 14.89 22.82
CA PRO A 133 33.43 16.15 22.72
C PRO A 133 34.86 15.92 22.22
N ILE A 134 35.32 16.71 21.25
CA ILE A 134 36.66 16.57 20.66
C ILE A 134 37.75 16.67 21.74
N SER A 135 37.55 17.54 22.73
CA SER A 135 38.45 17.70 23.88
C SER A 135 38.60 16.46 24.77
N LYS A 136 37.75 15.43 24.64
CA LYS A 136 37.80 14.17 25.41
C LYS A 136 38.40 12.99 24.67
N ILE A 137 38.55 13.14 23.36
CA ILE A 137 39.29 12.21 22.48
C ILE A 137 40.79 12.47 22.61
N ILE A 138 41.19 13.75 22.51
CA ILE A 138 42.61 14.17 22.51
C ILE A 138 43.27 14.04 23.90
N ASP A 139 42.55 14.33 24.99
CA ASP A 139 43.08 14.36 26.36
C ASP A 139 43.67 13.00 26.79
N GLU A 140 44.94 12.95 27.21
CA GLU A 140 45.59 11.75 27.77
C GLU A 140 44.89 11.25 29.05
N GLY A 141 44.14 12.13 29.74
CA GLY A 141 43.23 11.77 30.84
C GLY A 141 41.77 11.62 30.42
N GLY A 142 41.50 11.49 29.12
CA GLY A 142 40.20 11.34 28.49
C GLY A 142 39.80 9.88 28.27
N ILE A 143 39.12 9.60 27.15
CA ILE A 143 38.56 8.27 26.82
C ILE A 143 39.62 7.17 26.90
N ARG A 144 40.80 7.42 26.30
CA ARG A 144 41.95 6.51 26.25
C ARG A 144 42.56 6.16 27.62
N SER A 145 42.13 6.82 28.70
CA SER A 145 42.59 6.54 30.07
C SER A 145 41.67 5.60 30.87
N LEU A 146 40.52 5.22 30.30
CA LEU A 146 39.60 4.27 30.93
C LEU A 146 40.16 2.84 30.88
N ASN A 147 39.77 2.04 31.86
CA ASN A 147 40.27 0.67 31.97
C ASN A 147 39.77 -0.16 30.79
N GLY A 148 40.68 -0.88 30.13
CA GLY A 148 40.37 -1.74 29.00
C GLY A 148 40.12 -1.05 27.65
N VAL A 149 40.11 0.29 27.52
CA VAL A 149 40.01 0.95 26.20
C VAL A 149 41.29 0.76 25.38
N VAL A 150 41.15 0.49 24.08
CA VAL A 150 42.28 0.15 23.19
C VAL A 150 42.40 1.00 21.91
N MET A 151 41.31 1.55 21.34
CA MET A 151 41.33 2.35 20.10
C MET A 151 40.13 3.33 20.01
N VAL A 152 40.20 4.35 19.11
CA VAL A 152 39.13 5.33 18.81
C VAL A 152 39.20 5.85 17.34
N GLU A 153 38.10 5.85 16.55
CA GLU A 153 38.09 5.99 15.06
C GLU A 153 37.00 6.95 14.41
N ASP A 154 36.91 7.11 13.06
CA ASP A 154 36.07 8.06 12.24
C ASP A 154 35.03 7.43 11.22
N LEU A 155 34.22 8.21 10.43
CA LEU A 155 32.95 7.79 9.74
C LEU A 155 32.57 8.17 8.23
N GLY A 156 33.22 9.04 7.41
CA GLY A 156 33.13 9.12 5.87
C GLY A 156 31.94 9.78 5.02
N LEU A 157 32.15 10.22 3.71
CA LEU A 157 31.19 10.86 2.68
C LEU A 157 31.64 10.92 1.13
N ALA A 158 30.76 11.07 0.06
CA ALA A 158 31.08 11.15 -1.46
C ALA A 158 30.03 11.79 -2.53
N GLU A 159 30.34 11.97 -3.89
CA GLU A 159 29.57 12.70 -5.01
C GLU A 159 29.68 12.19 -6.56
N THR A 160 29.18 12.90 -7.66
CA THR A 160 28.57 12.33 -8.98
C THR A 160 28.68 13.04 -10.43
N ASN A 161 28.49 12.39 -11.66
CA ASN A 161 27.96 12.87 -13.05
C ASN A 161 28.11 11.94 -14.38
N MET A 162 27.22 11.83 -15.46
CA MET A 162 27.46 11.05 -16.80
C MET A 162 26.94 11.54 -18.20
N HIS A 163 25.92 10.89 -18.79
CA HIS A 163 25.41 10.68 -20.18
C HIS A 163 26.21 10.10 -21.43
N GLU A 164 27.41 9.48 -21.37
CA GLU A 164 28.19 9.15 -22.61
C GLU A 164 28.76 7.72 -22.79
N ALA A 165 28.60 6.79 -21.83
CA ALA A 165 29.43 5.57 -21.79
C ALA A 165 29.14 4.49 -22.86
N VAL A 166 27.86 4.17 -23.08
CA VAL A 166 27.43 3.05 -23.97
C VAL A 166 27.81 3.29 -25.45
N PRO A 167 27.52 4.45 -26.07
CA PRO A 167 27.92 4.72 -27.45
C PRO A 167 29.44 4.86 -27.64
N ASN A 168 30.16 5.36 -26.62
CA ASN A 168 31.63 5.50 -26.70
C ASN A 168 32.35 4.14 -26.67
N MET A 169 31.71 3.09 -26.15
CA MET A 169 32.19 1.70 -26.22
C MET A 169 31.68 0.94 -27.46
N GLY A 170 30.77 1.49 -28.26
CA GLY A 170 30.21 0.84 -29.44
C GLY A 170 29.22 -0.28 -29.16
N VAL A 171 28.66 -0.37 -27.94
CA VAL A 171 27.67 -1.39 -27.55
C VAL A 171 26.38 -1.23 -28.34
N ASP A 172 25.99 0.01 -28.63
CA ASP A 172 24.86 0.38 -29.49
C ASP A 172 24.94 -0.26 -30.89
N THR A 173 26.15 -0.41 -31.44
CA THR A 173 26.33 -1.07 -32.75
C THR A 173 26.02 -2.56 -32.73
N VAL A 174 26.13 -3.25 -31.59
CA VAL A 174 25.70 -4.66 -31.45
C VAL A 174 24.19 -4.77 -31.60
N TRP A 175 23.47 -3.84 -30.98
CA TRP A 175 22.00 -3.76 -31.06
C TRP A 175 21.55 -3.46 -32.49
N GLU A 176 22.20 -2.52 -33.18
CA GLU A 176 21.84 -2.12 -34.55
C GLU A 176 22.20 -3.15 -35.63
N ASP A 177 23.40 -3.77 -35.56
CA ASP A 177 23.88 -4.70 -36.61
C ASP A 177 23.39 -6.15 -36.41
N PHE A 178 23.20 -6.60 -35.15
CA PHE A 178 22.85 -7.99 -34.85
C PHE A 178 21.47 -8.18 -34.20
N GLY A 179 20.86 -7.14 -33.64
CA GLY A 179 19.59 -7.25 -32.91
C GLY A 179 19.72 -8.03 -31.58
N LEU A 180 20.93 -8.11 -31.04
CA LEU A 180 21.25 -8.76 -29.78
C LEU A 180 21.29 -7.69 -28.67
N ASP A 181 20.52 -7.91 -27.61
CA ASP A 181 20.22 -6.97 -26.52
C ASP A 181 20.41 -7.57 -25.12
N GLY A 182 20.79 -8.85 -25.03
CA GLY A 182 20.90 -9.65 -23.81
C GLY A 182 19.75 -10.64 -23.58
N THR A 183 18.71 -10.62 -24.43
CA THR A 183 17.51 -11.46 -24.26
C THR A 183 17.82 -12.95 -24.13
N GLY A 184 17.50 -13.50 -22.96
CA GLY A 184 17.72 -14.91 -22.61
C GLY A 184 18.96 -15.17 -21.74
N SER A 185 19.76 -14.15 -21.43
CA SER A 185 20.88 -14.24 -20.48
C SER A 185 20.47 -13.76 -19.08
N VAL A 186 21.11 -14.29 -18.04
CA VAL A 186 20.84 -13.93 -16.63
C VAL A 186 22.11 -13.42 -15.92
N ILE A 187 22.02 -12.25 -15.31
CA ILE A 187 23.11 -11.58 -14.58
C ILE A 187 22.75 -11.46 -13.09
N ALA A 188 23.49 -12.14 -12.22
CA ALA A 188 23.41 -11.95 -10.77
C ALA A 188 24.29 -10.78 -10.31
N ILE A 189 23.68 -9.85 -9.58
CA ILE A 189 24.31 -8.67 -8.98
C ILE A 189 24.63 -8.99 -7.52
N LEU A 190 25.91 -9.22 -7.20
CA LEU A 190 26.40 -9.45 -5.84
C LEU A 190 26.91 -8.11 -5.27
N ASP A 191 26.03 -7.40 -4.56
CA ASP A 191 26.27 -6.01 -4.14
C ASP A 191 25.40 -5.63 -2.91
N THR A 192 25.15 -4.33 -2.72
CA THR A 192 24.34 -3.69 -1.67
C THR A 192 22.82 -3.81 -1.88
N GLY A 193 22.39 -4.71 -2.75
CA GLY A 193 20.99 -4.90 -3.15
C GLY A 193 20.61 -4.15 -4.43
N VAL A 194 19.48 -4.50 -5.04
CA VAL A 194 18.94 -3.86 -6.25
C VAL A 194 17.52 -3.39 -5.97
N ARG A 195 17.25 -2.11 -6.16
CA ARG A 195 15.93 -1.51 -5.98
C ARG A 195 15.01 -1.93 -7.14
N GLY A 196 14.12 -2.88 -6.87
CA GLY A 196 13.22 -3.48 -7.86
C GLY A 196 12.03 -2.62 -8.28
N ASP A 197 11.74 -1.51 -7.59
CA ASP A 197 10.68 -0.55 -7.95
C ASP A 197 11.21 0.70 -8.69
N HIS A 198 12.46 0.68 -9.18
CA HIS A 198 13.05 1.78 -9.93
C HIS A 198 12.75 1.63 -11.44
N GLU A 199 12.24 2.67 -12.11
CA GLU A 199 11.72 2.66 -13.50
C GLU A 199 12.68 2.13 -14.58
N GLY A 200 14.00 2.20 -14.36
CA GLY A 200 15.01 1.60 -15.24
C GLY A 200 15.46 0.17 -14.89
N LEU A 201 14.78 -0.50 -13.95
CA LEU A 201 15.16 -1.79 -13.32
C LEU A 201 14.00 -2.67 -12.85
N ASN A 202 12.75 -2.21 -12.94
CA ASN A 202 11.57 -2.95 -12.49
C ASN A 202 11.09 -3.97 -13.54
N ASP A 203 11.09 -3.58 -14.81
CA ASP A 203 10.64 -4.37 -15.95
C ASP A 203 11.70 -4.41 -17.08
N MET A 204 11.37 -5.07 -18.19
CA MET A 204 12.31 -5.29 -19.30
C MET A 204 12.10 -4.41 -20.54
N ASP A 205 11.05 -3.58 -20.57
CA ASP A 205 10.67 -2.81 -21.76
C ASP A 205 10.30 -1.34 -21.49
N ASP A 206 10.34 -0.89 -20.23
CA ASP A 206 9.89 0.42 -19.75
C ASP A 206 8.41 0.72 -20.09
N ASP A 207 7.60 -0.31 -20.36
CA ASP A 207 6.17 -0.20 -20.68
C ASP A 207 5.38 -0.95 -19.60
N PRO A 208 4.83 -0.27 -18.56
CA PRO A 208 4.23 -0.87 -17.35
C PRO A 208 2.85 -1.50 -17.63
N LEU A 209 2.81 -2.37 -18.63
CA LEU A 209 1.70 -2.55 -19.58
C LEU A 209 1.82 -3.82 -20.43
N THR A 210 3.02 -4.29 -20.74
CA THR A 210 3.20 -5.57 -21.49
C THR A 210 2.73 -6.78 -20.70
N CYS A 211 2.51 -6.58 -19.41
CA CYS A 211 2.15 -7.57 -18.41
C CYS A 211 0.73 -7.38 -17.86
N ILE A 212 -0.03 -6.38 -18.36
CA ILE A 212 -1.37 -6.00 -17.86
C ILE A 212 -2.27 -5.64 -19.06
N ASP A 213 -3.51 -6.15 -19.11
CA ASP A 213 -4.40 -6.02 -20.30
C ASP A 213 -4.87 -4.56 -20.62
N ASP A 214 -4.45 -3.55 -19.85
CA ASP A 214 -4.40 -2.10 -20.13
C ASP A 214 -3.52 -1.41 -18.97
N PRO A 215 -3.41 -0.05 -18.75
CA PRO A 215 -2.38 0.62 -17.87
C PRO A 215 -2.76 1.43 -16.57
N PRO A 216 -2.09 1.25 -15.39
CA PRO A 216 -1.89 2.20 -14.26
C PRO A 216 -2.88 3.37 -13.95
N ASP A 217 -3.52 3.54 -12.78
CA ASP A 217 -4.36 4.74 -12.53
C ASP A 217 -3.51 6.00 -12.27
N PRO A 218 -3.37 6.96 -13.21
CA PRO A 218 -2.29 7.94 -13.09
C PRO A 218 -2.47 8.98 -11.96
N PHE A 219 -3.57 8.95 -11.20
CA PHE A 219 -3.80 9.88 -10.10
C PHE A 219 -4.58 9.28 -8.91
N ASP A 220 -4.49 7.97 -8.68
CA ASP A 220 -4.71 7.48 -7.32
C ASP A 220 -3.55 7.91 -6.39
N PRO A 221 -3.80 8.42 -5.17
CA PRO A 221 -2.74 8.96 -4.31
C PRO A 221 -2.05 7.97 -3.36
N ASP A 222 -2.39 6.68 -3.36
CA ASP A 222 -1.71 5.62 -2.58
C ASP A 222 -1.90 4.28 -3.33
N PRO A 223 -1.30 4.15 -4.53
CA PRO A 223 -1.49 3.01 -5.40
C PRO A 223 -1.08 1.70 -4.72
N ASP A 224 -1.84 0.62 -4.94
CA ASP A 224 -1.32 -0.72 -4.60
C ASP A 224 -0.04 -0.91 -5.42
N PRO A 225 0.96 -1.60 -4.87
CA PRO A 225 2.09 -2.03 -5.66
C PRO A 225 1.60 -2.77 -6.90
N LEU A 226 2.20 -2.43 -8.05
CA LEU A 226 2.10 -3.23 -9.27
C LEU A 226 2.28 -4.71 -8.90
N PRO A 227 1.42 -5.63 -9.40
CA PRO A 227 1.72 -7.05 -9.30
C PRO A 227 3.13 -7.28 -9.85
N SER A 228 3.87 -8.23 -9.30
CA SER A 228 5.19 -8.61 -9.81
C SER A 228 5.11 -8.69 -11.34
N ASP A 229 5.93 -7.87 -11.99
CA ASP A 229 5.97 -7.73 -13.43
C ASP A 229 5.96 -9.12 -14.11
N CYS A 230 5.22 -9.28 -15.21
CA CYS A 230 5.10 -10.59 -15.87
C CYS A 230 6.29 -10.91 -16.78
N ASP A 231 7.18 -9.94 -17.06
CA ASP A 231 8.50 -10.20 -17.63
C ASP A 231 9.66 -9.72 -16.73
N PRO A 232 9.57 -10.03 -15.42
CA PRO A 232 10.22 -9.30 -14.33
C PRO A 232 11.71 -9.18 -14.57
N LYS A 233 12.19 -7.94 -14.45
CA LYS A 233 13.61 -7.65 -14.59
C LYS A 233 14.43 -8.41 -13.56
N ILE A 234 13.97 -8.45 -12.31
CA ILE A 234 14.58 -9.20 -11.21
C ILE A 234 13.81 -10.52 -11.01
N ILE A 235 14.44 -11.65 -11.33
CA ILE A 235 13.79 -12.98 -11.30
C ILE A 235 14.03 -13.77 -10.00
N ALA A 236 15.00 -13.34 -9.18
CA ALA A 236 15.30 -13.92 -7.89
C ALA A 236 15.90 -12.85 -6.95
N PHE A 237 15.65 -12.96 -5.65
CA PHE A 237 16.22 -12.12 -4.61
C PHE A 237 16.71 -13.00 -3.44
N PHE A 238 18.01 -12.91 -3.12
CA PHE A 238 18.59 -13.48 -1.91
C PHE A 238 19.12 -12.36 -1.02
N ASP A 239 18.72 -12.37 0.25
CA ASP A 239 19.18 -11.43 1.28
C ASP A 239 20.06 -12.17 2.28
N ALA A 240 21.37 -12.11 2.06
CA ALA A 240 22.36 -12.69 2.94
C ALA A 240 22.55 -11.87 4.24
N VAL A 241 21.97 -10.66 4.33
CA VAL A 241 22.33 -9.66 5.35
C VAL A 241 21.33 -9.61 6.51
N LEU A 242 20.03 -9.60 6.22
CA LEU A 242 19.00 -9.48 7.28
C LEU A 242 18.25 -10.79 7.55
N THR A 243 18.11 -11.67 6.55
CA THR A 243 17.25 -12.85 6.63
C THR A 243 17.92 -14.20 6.37
N ASP A 244 19.06 -14.25 5.65
CA ASP A 244 19.75 -15.49 5.22
C ASP A 244 18.80 -16.48 4.50
N GLU A 245 17.87 -15.94 3.70
CA GLU A 245 16.93 -16.74 2.94
C GLU A 245 16.54 -16.09 1.59
N GLU A 246 15.96 -16.89 0.71
CA GLU A 246 15.44 -16.45 -0.58
C GLU A 246 14.12 -15.70 -0.35
N GLN A 247 14.08 -14.43 -0.75
CA GLN A 247 12.95 -13.53 -0.58
C GLN A 247 12.15 -13.39 -1.88
N ASP A 248 10.94 -12.84 -1.79
CA ASP A 248 10.13 -12.54 -2.97
C ASP A 248 10.83 -11.48 -3.85
N PRO A 249 11.10 -11.73 -5.15
CA PRO A 249 11.80 -10.79 -6.03
C PRO A 249 11.11 -9.43 -6.15
N SER A 250 9.78 -9.36 -5.98
CA SER A 250 9.03 -8.09 -5.97
C SER A 250 9.33 -7.22 -4.74
N THR A 251 9.94 -7.79 -3.69
CA THR A 251 10.39 -7.08 -2.49
C THR A 251 11.86 -6.66 -2.55
N SER A 252 12.52 -6.87 -3.68
CA SER A 252 13.94 -6.54 -3.90
C SER A 252 14.25 -5.07 -3.60
N TYR A 253 15.12 -4.84 -2.61
CA TYR A 253 15.59 -3.52 -2.21
C TYR A 253 17.12 -3.39 -2.30
N ASP A 254 17.59 -2.15 -2.26
CA ASP A 254 18.99 -1.74 -2.16
C ASP A 254 19.17 -0.95 -0.87
N SER A 255 20.11 -1.38 -0.02
CA SER A 255 20.37 -0.78 1.28
C SER A 255 21.53 0.24 1.27
N GLY A 256 22.43 0.16 0.29
CA GLY A 256 23.64 0.99 0.17
C GLY A 256 23.65 2.00 -0.99
N THR A 257 22.65 1.96 -1.87
CA THR A 257 22.51 2.67 -3.17
C THR A 257 23.47 2.25 -4.28
N HIS A 258 24.37 1.28 -4.04
CA HIS A 258 25.43 0.96 -5.00
C HIS A 258 24.98 -0.12 -6.00
N GLY A 259 24.21 -1.12 -5.55
CA GLY A 259 23.85 -2.26 -6.37
C GLY A 259 22.79 -1.93 -7.43
N SER A 260 21.86 -1.01 -7.17
CA SER A 260 20.95 -0.49 -8.20
C SER A 260 21.72 0.25 -9.30
N HIS A 261 22.77 0.97 -8.93
CA HIS A 261 23.61 1.68 -9.90
C HIS A 261 24.43 0.69 -10.74
N VAL A 262 24.95 -0.38 -10.14
CA VAL A 262 25.65 -1.48 -10.83
C VAL A 262 24.71 -2.24 -11.78
N ALA A 263 23.52 -2.61 -11.29
CA ALA A 263 22.47 -3.29 -12.04
C ALA A 263 22.05 -2.52 -13.30
N GLY A 264 21.82 -1.21 -13.18
CA GLY A 264 21.40 -0.39 -14.31
C GLY A 264 22.47 -0.20 -15.38
N ILE A 265 23.76 -0.27 -15.05
CA ILE A 265 24.83 -0.27 -16.06
C ILE A 265 24.84 -1.60 -16.81
N ALA A 266 24.68 -2.73 -16.12
CA ALA A 266 24.71 -4.05 -16.73
C ALA A 266 23.51 -4.27 -17.65
N ALA A 267 22.30 -4.03 -17.16
CA ALA A 267 21.07 -4.42 -17.86
C ALA A 267 19.94 -3.38 -17.77
N GLY A 268 20.18 -2.15 -17.33
CA GLY A 268 19.12 -1.13 -17.22
C GLY A 268 18.44 -0.86 -18.56
N THR A 269 17.12 -0.77 -18.55
CA THR A 269 16.26 -0.54 -19.71
C THR A 269 16.30 0.92 -20.19
N GLY A 270 16.35 1.85 -19.24
CA GLY A 270 16.51 3.30 -19.50
C GLY A 270 15.26 4.14 -19.19
N GLY A 271 14.22 3.56 -18.58
CA GLY A 271 13.04 4.22 -18.02
C GLY A 271 13.38 5.18 -16.88
N GLY A 272 12.49 6.12 -16.58
CA GLY A 272 12.77 7.26 -15.70
C GLY A 272 13.36 8.48 -16.42
N GLN A 273 14.21 9.21 -15.69
CA GLN A 273 14.69 10.54 -16.09
C GLN A 273 15.67 10.49 -17.27
N THR A 274 15.27 11.11 -18.39
CA THR A 274 16.12 11.35 -19.56
C THR A 274 17.06 12.53 -19.38
N ASP A 275 18.14 12.55 -20.17
CA ASP A 275 19.12 13.63 -20.15
C ASP A 275 18.49 15.01 -20.46
N PRO A 276 18.60 16.02 -19.58
CA PRO A 276 17.88 17.29 -19.73
C PRO A 276 18.42 18.19 -20.86
N GLY A 277 19.56 17.86 -21.46
CA GLY A 277 20.14 18.60 -22.60
C GLY A 277 19.81 17.98 -23.96
N THR A 278 19.73 16.65 -24.03
CA THR A 278 19.64 15.87 -25.27
C THR A 278 18.32 15.07 -25.41
N GLY A 279 17.66 14.76 -24.29
CA GLY A 279 16.44 13.93 -24.24
C GLY A 279 16.69 12.43 -24.44
N LEU A 280 17.94 11.96 -24.29
CA LEU A 280 18.29 10.55 -24.43
C LEU A 280 18.03 9.78 -23.12
N ARG A 281 17.61 8.51 -23.24
CA ARG A 281 17.49 7.56 -22.13
C ARG A 281 18.86 7.05 -21.67
N TYR A 282 18.94 6.63 -20.42
CA TYR A 282 20.14 6.07 -19.81
C TYR A 282 20.09 4.53 -19.82
N VAL A 283 20.15 3.97 -21.02
CA VAL A 283 20.13 2.51 -21.27
C VAL A 283 21.46 1.88 -20.83
N GLY A 284 21.38 0.72 -20.18
CA GLY A 284 22.51 -0.15 -19.84
C GLY A 284 23.03 -0.92 -21.04
N ALA A 285 23.93 -1.88 -20.82
CA ALA A 285 24.63 -2.57 -21.90
C ALA A 285 23.85 -3.76 -22.50
N ALA A 286 23.11 -4.50 -21.66
CA ALA A 286 22.27 -5.62 -22.05
C ALA A 286 20.82 -5.42 -21.54
N PRO A 287 20.06 -4.46 -22.09
CA PRO A 287 18.72 -4.12 -21.61
C PRO A 287 17.72 -5.29 -21.64
N GLY A 288 17.95 -6.33 -22.47
CA GLY A 288 17.12 -7.53 -22.55
C GLY A 288 17.49 -8.66 -21.58
N ALA A 289 18.57 -8.53 -20.79
CA ALA A 289 19.02 -9.57 -19.83
C ALA A 289 18.29 -9.50 -18.48
N HIS A 290 17.99 -10.66 -17.88
CA HIS A 290 17.39 -10.73 -16.54
C HIS A 290 18.44 -10.47 -15.46
N LEU A 291 17.98 -9.95 -14.33
CA LEU A 291 18.76 -9.68 -13.14
C LEU A 291 18.38 -10.63 -12.00
N ILE A 292 19.35 -10.89 -11.12
CA ILE A 292 19.13 -11.49 -9.82
C ILE A 292 19.76 -10.57 -8.78
N ASN A 293 19.00 -10.22 -7.75
CA ASN A 293 19.53 -9.45 -6.63
C ASN A 293 20.14 -10.41 -5.60
N ILE A 294 21.44 -10.26 -5.33
CA ILE A 294 22.11 -10.90 -4.21
C ILE A 294 22.60 -9.80 -3.28
N LEU A 295 21.76 -9.44 -2.32
CA LEU A 295 22.08 -8.46 -1.27
C LEU A 295 23.06 -9.12 -0.30
N ALA A 296 24.28 -8.60 -0.26
CA ALA A 296 25.36 -9.14 0.56
C ALA A 296 26.31 -8.08 1.13
N CYS A 297 26.14 -6.78 0.83
CA CYS A 297 27.15 -5.77 1.17
C CYS A 297 26.61 -4.44 1.74
N CYS A 298 27.53 -3.67 2.31
CA CYS A 298 27.42 -2.39 3.02
C CYS A 298 26.55 -2.34 4.28
N ASP A 299 25.57 -3.23 4.41
CA ASP A 299 25.04 -3.65 5.72
C ASP A 299 25.51 -5.06 6.14
N GLY A 300 26.05 -5.84 5.19
CA GLY A 300 26.68 -7.16 5.39
C GLY A 300 28.19 -7.19 5.12
N ASP A 301 28.84 -8.31 5.48
CA ASP A 301 30.30 -8.50 5.45
C ASP A 301 30.80 -9.56 4.44
N ILE A 302 32.10 -9.91 4.49
CA ILE A 302 32.73 -10.85 3.54
C ILE A 302 32.16 -12.28 3.67
N GLU A 303 31.65 -12.68 4.84
CA GLU A 303 30.92 -13.93 5.00
C GLU A 303 29.62 -13.89 4.18
N ASP A 304 28.83 -12.83 4.29
CA ASP A 304 27.57 -12.65 3.56
C ASP A 304 27.82 -12.61 2.03
N VAL A 305 28.92 -11.97 1.59
CA VAL A 305 29.34 -11.99 0.18
C VAL A 305 29.76 -13.40 -0.30
N ILE A 306 30.41 -14.18 0.55
CA ILE A 306 30.77 -15.59 0.26
C ILE A 306 29.50 -16.47 0.24
N GLN A 307 28.54 -16.24 1.14
CA GLN A 307 27.25 -16.91 1.18
C GLN A 307 26.42 -16.58 -0.07
N GLY A 308 26.34 -15.31 -0.47
CA GLY A 308 25.69 -14.89 -1.73
C GLY A 308 26.34 -15.52 -2.97
N ALA A 309 27.67 -15.58 -3.02
CA ALA A 309 28.39 -16.28 -4.09
C ALA A 309 28.14 -17.80 -4.07
N GLN A 310 27.95 -18.41 -2.89
CA GLN A 310 27.58 -19.82 -2.74
C GLN A 310 26.14 -20.08 -3.21
N TRP A 311 25.19 -19.21 -2.84
CA TRP A 311 23.79 -19.28 -3.28
C TRP A 311 23.69 -19.21 -4.81
N ALA A 312 24.53 -18.39 -5.47
CA ALA A 312 24.58 -18.31 -6.93
C ALA A 312 25.04 -19.63 -7.59
N ILE A 313 25.98 -20.36 -6.98
CA ILE A 313 26.39 -21.69 -7.44
C ILE A 313 25.25 -22.69 -7.27
N ASP A 314 24.63 -22.73 -6.08
CA ASP A 314 23.61 -23.72 -5.74
C ASP A 314 22.30 -23.53 -6.52
N ASN A 315 21.97 -22.29 -6.92
CA ASN A 315 20.78 -21.95 -7.71
C ASN A 315 21.05 -21.73 -9.21
N LYS A 316 22.28 -21.96 -9.69
CA LYS A 316 22.67 -21.81 -11.11
C LYS A 316 21.68 -22.47 -12.07
N GLU A 317 21.37 -23.74 -11.86
CA GLU A 317 20.47 -24.52 -12.73
C GLU A 317 18.98 -24.16 -12.52
N LYS A 318 18.62 -23.61 -11.34
CA LYS A 318 17.25 -23.20 -10.99
C LYS A 318 16.84 -21.92 -11.72
N TYR A 319 17.75 -20.94 -11.77
CA TYR A 319 17.50 -19.63 -12.38
C TYR A 319 18.23 -19.39 -13.71
N GLY A 320 19.05 -20.33 -14.18
CA GLY A 320 19.82 -20.18 -15.41
C GLY A 320 20.91 -19.12 -15.29
N ILE A 321 21.62 -19.06 -14.16
CA ILE A 321 22.59 -18.00 -13.87
C ILE A 321 23.82 -18.15 -14.79
N ASP A 322 23.91 -17.29 -15.81
CA ASP A 322 25.02 -17.28 -16.76
C ASP A 322 26.20 -16.43 -16.25
N ILE A 323 25.90 -15.29 -15.62
CA ILE A 323 26.89 -14.27 -15.24
C ILE A 323 26.70 -13.86 -13.77
N VAL A 324 27.81 -13.68 -13.04
CA VAL A 324 27.86 -13.02 -11.73
C VAL A 324 28.79 -11.80 -11.84
N THR A 325 28.30 -10.64 -11.42
CA THR A 325 29.11 -9.43 -11.31
C THR A 325 29.19 -8.96 -9.86
N SER A 326 30.41 -8.71 -9.39
CA SER A 326 30.69 -8.13 -8.08
C SER A 326 31.57 -6.90 -8.27
N SER A 327 31.00 -5.75 -7.92
CA SER A 327 31.64 -4.43 -8.03
C SER A 327 32.26 -3.96 -6.70
N LEU A 328 32.50 -4.94 -5.83
CA LEU A 328 33.02 -4.84 -4.48
C LEU A 328 34.49 -5.28 -4.44
N GLY A 329 35.23 -4.74 -3.48
CA GLY A 329 36.59 -5.16 -3.11
C GLY A 329 36.91 -4.73 -1.69
N GLU A 330 38.02 -5.23 -1.14
CA GLU A 330 38.47 -4.85 0.21
C GLU A 330 38.91 -3.37 0.22
N GLN A 331 38.37 -2.54 1.12
CA GLN A 331 38.69 -1.10 1.16
C GLN A 331 40.03 -0.84 1.86
N GLN A 332 41.12 -0.81 1.10
CA GLN A 332 42.47 -0.69 1.66
C GLN A 332 42.95 0.76 1.85
N PHE A 333 43.49 1.01 3.03
CA PHE A 333 44.42 2.13 3.32
C PHE A 333 45.87 1.63 3.48
N GLU A 334 46.11 0.33 3.25
CA GLU A 334 47.42 -0.32 3.25
C GLU A 334 47.81 -0.75 1.83
N VAL A 335 49.09 -1.06 1.62
CA VAL A 335 49.56 -1.74 0.39
C VAL A 335 49.83 -3.18 0.78
N HIS A 336 48.93 -4.08 0.41
CA HIS A 336 49.07 -5.50 0.72
C HIS A 336 50.16 -6.14 -0.16
N LEU A 337 50.93 -7.05 0.44
CA LEU A 337 52.06 -7.74 -0.19
C LEU A 337 51.75 -9.22 -0.48
N ASP A 338 50.49 -9.60 -0.24
CA ASP A 338 49.96 -10.96 -0.21
C ASP A 338 48.66 -11.13 -1.02
N ASN A 339 48.31 -10.15 -1.86
CA ASN A 339 47.24 -10.23 -2.87
C ASN A 339 47.62 -11.18 -4.01
N ASP A 340 47.57 -12.49 -3.74
CA ASP A 340 47.95 -13.59 -4.62
C ASP A 340 46.77 -14.50 -5.04
N GLY A 341 45.54 -14.09 -4.74
CA GLY A 341 44.31 -14.84 -5.03
C GLY A 341 43.94 -15.92 -4.02
N ASN A 342 44.68 -16.09 -2.90
CA ASN A 342 44.39 -17.13 -1.91
C ASN A 342 43.40 -16.73 -0.78
N SER A 343 42.87 -15.49 -0.80
CA SER A 343 41.86 -15.04 0.18
C SER A 343 40.63 -15.97 0.18
N ALA A 344 39.82 -15.94 1.25
CA ALA A 344 38.58 -16.72 1.28
C ALA A 344 37.62 -16.30 0.15
N TRP A 345 37.56 -14.99 -0.12
CA TRP A 345 36.71 -14.37 -1.12
C TRP A 345 37.18 -14.69 -2.55
N SER A 346 38.47 -14.48 -2.86
CA SER A 346 39.04 -14.76 -4.18
C SER A 346 38.91 -16.23 -4.57
N ARG A 347 39.09 -17.15 -3.60
CA ARG A 347 38.87 -18.59 -3.82
C ARG A 347 37.39 -18.93 -4.01
N GLN A 348 36.46 -18.24 -3.34
CA GLN A 348 35.02 -18.43 -3.59
C GLN A 348 34.65 -17.97 -5.02
N MET A 349 35.16 -16.82 -5.47
CA MET A 349 34.90 -16.33 -6.83
C MET A 349 35.54 -17.22 -7.92
N ASP A 350 36.68 -17.86 -7.64
CA ASP A 350 37.20 -18.92 -8.51
C ASP A 350 36.24 -20.13 -8.59
N MET A 351 35.59 -20.54 -7.48
CA MET A 351 34.58 -21.62 -7.50
C MET A 351 33.31 -21.25 -8.27
N VAL A 352 32.89 -19.98 -8.26
CA VAL A 352 31.78 -19.50 -9.11
C VAL A 352 32.09 -19.73 -10.59
N VAL A 353 33.34 -19.49 -11.01
CA VAL A 353 33.78 -19.77 -12.39
C VAL A 353 33.89 -21.28 -12.67
N GLU A 354 34.40 -22.08 -11.73
CA GLU A 354 34.44 -23.56 -11.90
C GLU A 354 33.03 -24.19 -11.95
N ALA A 355 32.01 -23.56 -11.36
CA ALA A 355 30.61 -23.94 -11.51
C ALA A 355 30.03 -23.64 -12.90
N GLY A 356 30.79 -22.96 -13.76
CA GLY A 356 30.40 -22.62 -15.14
C GLY A 356 29.71 -21.26 -15.29
N ILE A 357 29.83 -20.37 -14.31
CA ILE A 357 29.27 -19.01 -14.34
C ILE A 357 30.36 -18.01 -14.78
N ILE A 358 30.05 -17.13 -15.72
CA ILE A 358 30.96 -16.05 -16.15
C ILE A 358 31.04 -15.02 -15.03
N THR A 359 32.23 -14.80 -14.46
CA THR A 359 32.41 -13.87 -13.33
C THR A 359 33.21 -12.64 -13.73
N THR A 360 32.65 -11.45 -13.49
CA THR A 360 33.33 -10.15 -13.67
C THR A 360 33.54 -9.45 -12.33
N LEU A 361 34.77 -8.99 -12.07
CA LEU A 361 35.19 -8.35 -10.81
C LEU A 361 35.84 -6.98 -11.06
N SER A 362 35.65 -6.04 -10.14
CA SER A 362 36.35 -4.74 -10.18
C SER A 362 37.84 -4.85 -9.88
N ALA A 363 38.68 -4.10 -10.61
CA ALA A 363 40.12 -4.07 -10.35
C ALA A 363 40.51 -3.32 -9.06
N GLY A 364 39.64 -2.44 -8.54
CA GLY A 364 39.94 -1.50 -7.45
C GLY A 364 40.00 -0.04 -7.91
N ASN A 365 39.81 0.89 -6.98
CA ASN A 365 39.90 2.35 -7.17
C ASN A 365 41.01 2.98 -6.31
N GLU A 366 41.69 2.15 -5.52
CA GLU A 366 42.64 2.50 -4.50
C GLU A 366 44.03 2.71 -5.14
N PHE A 367 44.60 3.91 -4.95
CA PHE A 367 45.99 4.24 -5.29
C PHE A 367 46.44 4.17 -6.77
N GLY A 368 45.55 3.96 -7.76
CA GLY A 368 45.92 3.81 -9.18
C GLY A 368 46.84 4.90 -9.78
N GLY A 369 46.78 6.14 -9.26
CA GLY A 369 47.64 7.26 -9.66
C GLY A 369 48.76 7.62 -8.67
N LEU A 370 48.99 6.85 -7.61
CA LEU A 370 49.94 7.20 -6.55
C LEU A 370 51.33 6.56 -6.76
N THR A 371 52.31 7.39 -7.13
CA THR A 371 53.77 7.08 -7.25
C THR A 371 54.40 6.15 -6.21
N VAL A 372 53.81 6.01 -5.02
CA VAL A 372 54.42 5.36 -3.85
C VAL A 372 53.97 3.90 -3.69
N ALA A 373 52.82 3.52 -4.22
CA ALA A 373 52.28 2.16 -4.12
C ALA A 373 52.95 1.18 -5.11
N GLY A 374 53.40 1.68 -6.26
CA GLY A 374 53.93 0.85 -7.34
C GLY A 374 52.86 0.05 -8.06
N CYS A 375 53.29 -0.95 -8.82
CA CYS A 375 52.44 -1.71 -9.75
C CYS A 375 51.95 -3.01 -9.10
N ASN A 376 51.18 -2.85 -8.02
CA ASN A 376 50.46 -3.89 -7.29
C ASN A 376 49.34 -3.23 -6.46
N THR A 377 48.31 -2.72 -7.13
CA THR A 377 47.14 -2.10 -6.47
C THR A 377 45.83 -2.84 -6.75
N ILE A 378 45.92 -4.07 -7.28
CA ILE A 378 44.79 -4.97 -7.48
C ILE A 378 44.64 -5.86 -6.25
N ASP A 379 43.39 -6.01 -5.83
CA ASP A 379 43.06 -6.50 -4.50
C ASP A 379 41.96 -7.57 -4.51
N SER A 380 41.76 -8.25 -3.39
CA SER A 380 40.71 -9.26 -3.19
C SER A 380 39.31 -8.63 -3.36
N PRO A 381 38.39 -9.22 -4.16
CA PRO A 381 38.52 -10.48 -4.93
C PRO A 381 39.06 -10.30 -6.35
N GLY A 382 39.29 -9.07 -6.83
CA GLY A 382 39.81 -8.77 -8.17
C GLY A 382 41.18 -9.38 -8.50
N ASP A 383 41.93 -9.83 -7.49
CA ASP A 383 43.15 -10.63 -7.62
C ASP A 383 42.89 -12.12 -7.93
N ALA A 384 41.64 -12.59 -7.94
CA ALA A 384 41.24 -13.97 -8.27
C ALA A 384 41.71 -14.40 -9.66
N LYS A 385 41.86 -15.72 -9.88
CA LYS A 385 42.58 -16.25 -11.02
C LYS A 385 41.69 -16.47 -12.25
N LEU A 386 40.52 -17.07 -12.04
CA LEU A 386 39.60 -17.46 -13.09
C LEU A 386 38.71 -16.30 -13.56
N PRO A 387 38.10 -15.47 -12.67
CA PRO A 387 37.29 -14.33 -13.07
C PRO A 387 37.99 -13.33 -14.00
N VAL A 388 37.20 -12.54 -14.71
CA VAL A 388 37.66 -11.41 -15.53
C VAL A 388 37.64 -10.13 -14.68
N THR A 389 38.82 -9.56 -14.43
CA THR A 389 38.97 -8.33 -13.65
C THR A 389 38.98 -7.12 -14.57
N VAL A 390 38.21 -6.08 -14.24
CA VAL A 390 37.88 -4.98 -15.17
C VAL A 390 38.47 -3.64 -14.71
N ALA A 391 39.24 -3.00 -15.59
CA ALA A 391 39.79 -1.64 -15.44
C ALA A 391 38.79 -0.55 -15.84
N SER A 392 38.93 0.65 -15.28
CA SER A 392 38.11 1.81 -15.60
C SER A 392 38.79 2.73 -16.61
N LEU A 393 38.08 3.07 -17.69
CA LEU A 393 38.44 4.10 -18.66
C LEU A 393 37.65 5.40 -18.42
N ASP A 394 38.30 6.51 -18.74
CA ASP A 394 37.67 7.81 -18.98
C ASP A 394 36.94 7.82 -20.34
N LYS A 395 36.03 8.80 -20.53
CA LYS A 395 35.20 8.91 -21.74
C LYS A 395 35.97 9.20 -23.03
N ASP A 396 37.20 9.71 -22.93
CA ASP A 396 38.13 9.87 -24.05
C ASP A 396 38.93 8.59 -24.36
N LEU A 397 38.58 7.48 -23.69
CA LEU A 397 39.21 6.16 -23.78
C LEU A 397 40.67 6.15 -23.28
N GLY A 398 41.05 7.11 -22.41
CA GLY A 398 42.22 7.02 -21.55
C GLY A 398 41.94 6.16 -20.31
N LEU A 399 42.98 5.66 -19.65
CA LEU A 399 42.85 4.97 -18.37
C LEU A 399 42.47 5.97 -17.27
N ALA A 400 41.43 5.67 -16.51
CA ALA A 400 41.00 6.55 -15.41
C ALA A 400 42.09 6.60 -14.32
N ILE A 401 42.40 7.80 -13.82
CA ILE A 401 43.52 8.03 -12.88
C ILE A 401 43.43 7.24 -11.56
N TYR A 402 42.22 6.80 -11.17
CA TYR A 402 41.98 6.00 -9.97
C TYR A 402 41.99 4.48 -10.24
N SER A 403 41.93 4.03 -11.50
CA SER A 403 41.85 2.61 -11.82
C SER A 403 43.09 1.87 -11.32
N SER A 404 42.88 0.82 -10.52
CA SER A 404 43.96 -0.03 -10.06
C SER A 404 44.71 -0.73 -11.20
N ARG A 405 46.00 -0.95 -10.97
CA ARG A 405 46.95 -1.52 -11.95
C ARG A 405 47.64 -2.73 -11.34
N GLY A 406 47.80 -3.78 -12.14
CA GLY A 406 48.58 -4.95 -11.75
C GLY A 406 50.07 -4.64 -11.70
N TYR A 407 50.94 -5.61 -11.45
CA TYR A 407 50.66 -7.05 -11.31
C TYR A 407 50.05 -7.38 -9.96
N THR A 408 49.48 -8.58 -9.82
CA THR A 408 49.19 -9.18 -8.51
C THR A 408 50.48 -9.55 -7.76
N SER A 409 50.38 -9.87 -6.47
CA SER A 409 51.55 -10.20 -5.62
C SER A 409 52.29 -11.47 -6.05
N ASP A 410 51.63 -12.39 -6.78
CA ASP A 410 52.26 -13.56 -7.42
C ASP A 410 52.68 -13.34 -8.89
N LEU A 411 52.69 -12.08 -9.35
CA LEU A 411 53.11 -11.64 -10.69
C LEU A 411 52.19 -12.08 -11.84
N ARG A 412 50.90 -12.36 -11.59
CA ARG A 412 49.92 -12.49 -12.69
C ARG A 412 49.52 -11.11 -13.20
N VAL A 413 49.38 -11.00 -14.52
CA VAL A 413 48.83 -9.81 -15.17
C VAL A 413 47.33 -9.72 -14.85
N LYS A 414 46.94 -8.57 -14.31
CA LYS A 414 45.59 -8.08 -14.09
C LYS A 414 45.65 -6.55 -14.30
N PRO A 415 44.57 -5.84 -14.66
CA PRO A 415 43.24 -6.36 -15.02
C PRO A 415 43.29 -7.24 -16.27
N ASP A 416 42.20 -7.94 -16.59
CA ASP A 416 42.11 -8.72 -17.84
C ASP A 416 41.65 -7.83 -19.03
N VAL A 417 40.83 -6.80 -18.79
CA VAL A 417 40.26 -5.93 -19.83
C VAL A 417 39.92 -4.55 -19.25
N ALA A 418 39.90 -3.51 -20.10
CA ALA A 418 39.51 -2.15 -19.71
C ALA A 418 38.21 -1.67 -20.41
N VAL A 419 37.34 -1.01 -19.63
CA VAL A 419 35.98 -0.58 -20.03
C VAL A 419 35.67 0.79 -19.41
N ILE A 420 34.82 1.61 -20.04
CA ILE A 420 34.45 2.94 -19.49
C ILE A 420 33.78 2.80 -18.11
N GLY A 421 34.34 3.46 -17.09
CA GLY A 421 33.83 3.46 -15.71
C GLY A 421 33.87 4.82 -15.02
N SER A 422 34.43 5.85 -15.66
CA SER A 422 34.38 7.21 -15.15
C SER A 422 33.11 7.93 -15.55
N ASN A 423 32.50 8.60 -14.57
CA ASN A 423 31.39 9.51 -14.77
C ASN A 423 30.22 8.78 -15.45
N ILE A 424 29.59 7.81 -14.75
CA ILE A 424 28.53 6.88 -15.21
C ILE A 424 27.24 7.12 -14.41
N MET A 425 26.08 7.43 -15.04
CA MET A 425 24.76 7.68 -14.41
C MET A 425 23.99 6.39 -14.57
N ALA A 426 23.50 5.85 -13.48
CA ALA A 426 22.59 4.73 -13.48
C ALA A 426 21.48 5.01 -12.46
N PRO A 427 20.49 4.13 -12.31
CA PRO A 427 19.43 4.21 -11.32
C PRO A 427 19.92 4.69 -9.95
N ASP A 428 19.29 5.75 -9.43
CA ASP A 428 19.50 6.21 -8.06
C ASP A 428 18.50 5.52 -7.15
N ALA A 429 19.00 4.59 -6.34
CA ALA A 429 18.19 3.90 -5.33
C ALA A 429 17.48 4.87 -4.36
N ALA A 430 17.93 6.12 -4.22
CA ALA A 430 17.24 7.13 -3.41
C ALA A 430 15.94 7.66 -4.06
N THR A 431 15.65 7.32 -5.32
CA THR A 431 14.49 7.75 -6.11
C THR A 431 13.84 6.57 -6.83
N GLN A 432 12.64 6.77 -7.41
CA GLN A 432 11.97 5.76 -8.25
C GLN A 432 12.26 5.95 -9.73
N ASP A 433 12.45 7.19 -10.18
CA ASP A 433 12.65 7.58 -11.57
C ASP A 433 14.03 8.20 -11.86
N GLY A 434 14.79 8.54 -10.81
CA GLY A 434 15.94 9.42 -10.89
C GLY A 434 17.26 8.70 -11.16
N TYR A 435 18.14 9.37 -11.89
CA TYR A 435 19.48 8.87 -12.16
C TYR A 435 20.52 9.66 -11.38
N ILE A 436 21.45 8.93 -10.76
CA ILE A 436 22.63 9.45 -10.07
C ILE A 436 23.85 8.85 -10.73
N SER A 437 25.00 9.49 -10.60
CA SER A 437 26.23 8.98 -11.18
C SER A 437 27.33 8.70 -10.18
N LYS A 438 28.12 7.68 -10.49
CA LYS A 438 29.32 7.26 -9.77
C LYS A 438 30.47 7.11 -10.77
N SER A 439 31.70 7.07 -10.26
CA SER A 439 32.92 6.83 -11.04
C SER A 439 33.74 5.75 -10.33
N GLY A 440 34.13 4.71 -11.04
CA GLY A 440 34.87 3.59 -10.44
C GLY A 440 35.04 2.41 -11.40
N THR A 441 35.99 1.53 -11.09
CA THR A 441 36.02 0.16 -11.66
C THR A 441 34.74 -0.60 -11.32
N SER A 442 34.09 -0.27 -10.19
CA SER A 442 32.73 -0.66 -9.83
C SER A 442 31.66 -0.28 -10.86
N MET A 443 31.90 0.70 -11.74
CA MET A 443 31.01 1.04 -12.86
C MET A 443 31.47 0.43 -14.19
N ALA A 444 32.78 0.20 -14.36
CA ALA A 444 33.31 -0.50 -15.54
C ALA A 444 32.95 -2.00 -15.56
N THR A 445 32.93 -2.62 -14.37
CA THR A 445 32.65 -4.06 -14.18
C THR A 445 31.26 -4.47 -14.68
N PRO A 446 30.15 -3.82 -14.29
CA PRO A 446 28.83 -4.14 -14.82
C PRO A 446 28.69 -3.85 -16.32
N LEU A 447 29.40 -2.86 -16.86
CA LEU A 447 29.42 -2.62 -18.31
C LEU A 447 30.05 -3.82 -19.05
N MET A 448 31.10 -4.42 -18.50
CA MET A 448 31.65 -5.69 -19.01
C MET A 448 30.69 -6.88 -18.79
N ALA A 449 29.95 -6.93 -17.67
CA ALA A 449 28.94 -7.97 -17.42
C ALA A 449 27.80 -7.94 -18.45
N GLY A 450 27.33 -6.75 -18.84
CA GLY A 450 26.35 -6.61 -19.93
C GLY A 450 26.94 -7.00 -21.29
N ILE A 451 28.19 -6.65 -21.60
CA ILE A 451 28.86 -7.15 -22.81
C ILE A 451 28.95 -8.69 -22.80
N ALA A 452 29.18 -9.31 -21.64
CA ALA A 452 29.14 -10.77 -21.50
C ALA A 452 27.74 -11.35 -21.79
N ALA A 453 26.66 -10.69 -21.36
CA ALA A 453 25.29 -11.12 -21.67
C ALA A 453 24.98 -11.06 -23.18
N LEU A 454 25.53 -10.09 -23.91
CA LEU A 454 25.45 -10.08 -25.39
C LEU A 454 26.18 -11.27 -26.03
N MET A 455 27.32 -11.67 -25.46
CA MET A 455 28.07 -12.86 -25.91
C MET A 455 27.34 -14.18 -25.59
N VAL A 456 26.69 -14.27 -24.42
CA VAL A 456 25.87 -15.42 -24.02
C VAL A 456 24.62 -15.53 -24.89
N GLN A 457 23.98 -14.41 -25.24
CA GLN A 457 22.87 -14.44 -26.21
C GLN A 457 23.31 -14.94 -27.60
N ALA A 458 24.51 -14.54 -28.05
CA ALA A 458 25.10 -15.02 -29.30
C ALA A 458 25.51 -16.51 -29.23
N ASN A 459 25.87 -17.00 -28.04
CA ASN A 459 26.23 -18.40 -27.81
C ASN A 459 25.83 -18.86 -26.39
N PRO A 460 24.62 -19.43 -26.20
CA PRO A 460 24.14 -19.95 -24.92
C PRO A 460 24.84 -21.22 -24.42
N ASP A 461 25.86 -21.69 -25.15
CA ASP A 461 26.73 -22.80 -24.78
C ASP A 461 28.16 -22.29 -24.40
N LEU A 462 28.40 -20.97 -24.38
CA LEU A 462 29.69 -20.31 -24.12
C LEU A 462 30.21 -20.60 -22.71
N THR A 463 31.37 -21.25 -22.61
CA THR A 463 32.01 -21.48 -21.30
C THR A 463 32.78 -20.25 -20.80
N PRO A 464 32.97 -20.08 -19.47
CA PRO A 464 33.81 -19.02 -18.92
C PRO A 464 35.26 -19.03 -19.40
N THR A 465 35.77 -20.20 -19.85
CA THR A 465 37.11 -20.31 -20.45
C THR A 465 37.11 -19.70 -21.85
N GLU A 466 36.14 -20.05 -22.69
CA GLU A 466 36.01 -19.50 -24.06
C GLU A 466 35.74 -17.99 -24.03
N PHE A 467 34.90 -17.52 -23.09
CA PHE A 467 34.69 -16.08 -22.84
C PHE A 467 36.02 -15.35 -22.57
N LYS A 468 36.86 -15.90 -21.69
CA LYS A 468 38.18 -15.33 -21.35
C LYS A 468 39.18 -15.42 -22.50
N ASP A 469 39.16 -16.51 -23.27
CA ASP A 469 39.96 -16.68 -24.48
C ASP A 469 39.57 -15.66 -25.56
N ILE A 470 38.27 -15.38 -25.76
CA ILE A 470 37.78 -14.36 -26.70
C ILE A 470 38.27 -12.97 -26.30
N ILE A 471 38.12 -12.59 -25.02
CA ILE A 471 38.66 -11.31 -24.50
C ILE A 471 40.17 -11.21 -24.79
N SER A 472 40.92 -12.30 -24.55
CA SER A 472 42.36 -12.32 -24.78
C SER A 472 42.75 -12.05 -26.24
N ALA A 473 42.00 -12.62 -27.18
CA ALA A 473 42.30 -12.56 -28.61
C ALA A 473 41.72 -11.31 -29.31
N HIS A 474 40.55 -10.83 -28.90
CA HIS A 474 39.76 -9.84 -29.66
C HIS A 474 39.77 -8.42 -29.08
N SER A 475 40.32 -8.20 -27.87
CA SER A 475 40.42 -6.84 -27.30
C SER A 475 41.22 -5.89 -28.19
N ILE A 476 40.84 -4.60 -28.20
CA ILE A 476 41.55 -3.53 -28.91
C ILE A 476 42.82 -3.19 -28.14
N GLU A 477 43.98 -3.50 -28.75
CA GLU A 477 45.30 -3.14 -28.22
C GLU A 477 45.41 -1.61 -28.10
N ARG A 478 45.88 -1.13 -26.94
CA ARG A 478 46.09 0.29 -26.66
C ARG A 478 47.57 0.59 -26.51
N ASP A 479 48.05 1.60 -27.23
CA ASP A 479 49.45 2.06 -27.13
C ASP A 479 49.70 2.67 -25.74
N VAL A 480 50.54 2.01 -24.92
CA VAL A 480 51.02 2.55 -23.63
C VAL A 480 51.77 3.87 -23.88
N GLN A 481 51.21 4.98 -23.43
CA GLN A 481 51.80 6.32 -23.58
C GLN A 481 52.90 6.57 -22.53
N LEU A 482 54.05 5.93 -22.75
CA LEU A 482 55.31 6.20 -22.05
C LEU A 482 55.56 7.73 -21.94
N LEU A 483 55.58 8.23 -20.70
CA LEU A 483 56.04 9.55 -20.23
C LEU A 483 55.01 10.70 -20.09
N ASP A 484 53.70 10.51 -20.33
CA ASP A 484 52.68 11.54 -20.03
C ASP A 484 51.86 11.28 -18.74
N ASP A 485 52.02 10.12 -18.08
CA ASP A 485 51.51 9.90 -16.71
C ASP A 485 52.35 10.71 -15.69
N PRO A 486 51.76 11.67 -14.95
CA PRO A 486 52.47 12.44 -13.92
C PRO A 486 52.97 11.60 -12.74
N GLY A 487 52.55 10.33 -12.65
CA GLY A 487 52.79 9.41 -11.55
C GLY A 487 53.95 8.41 -11.71
N LEU A 488 54.68 8.36 -12.83
CA LEU A 488 55.82 7.42 -13.04
C LEU A 488 55.49 5.92 -12.75
N ASN A 489 54.21 5.53 -12.81
CA ASN A 489 53.72 4.19 -12.46
C ASN A 489 53.74 3.18 -13.63
N ASP A 490 54.35 3.53 -14.77
CA ASP A 490 54.46 2.68 -15.95
C ASP A 490 55.49 1.55 -15.73
N CYS A 491 54.99 0.38 -15.30
CA CYS A 491 55.78 -0.85 -15.16
C CYS A 491 55.82 -1.72 -16.41
N SER A 492 55.27 -1.27 -17.54
CA SER A 492 55.09 -2.00 -18.80
C SER A 492 56.40 -2.25 -19.57
N LEU A 493 57.55 -2.23 -18.88
CA LEU A 493 58.91 -2.25 -19.43
C LEU A 493 59.30 -3.53 -20.17
N LEU A 494 58.43 -4.54 -20.27
CA LEU A 494 58.73 -5.88 -20.80
C LEU A 494 57.68 -6.47 -21.75
N GLU A 495 56.38 -6.14 -21.61
CA GLU A 495 55.29 -6.77 -22.37
C GLU A 495 54.28 -5.69 -22.83
N THR A 496 53.72 -5.84 -24.04
CA THR A 496 52.76 -4.87 -24.62
C THR A 496 51.32 -5.40 -24.67
N ARG A 497 51.13 -6.72 -24.50
CA ARG A 497 49.81 -7.37 -24.41
C ARG A 497 49.96 -8.82 -23.90
N PRO A 498 49.26 -9.23 -22.82
CA PRO A 498 48.53 -8.35 -21.92
C PRO A 498 49.49 -7.46 -21.12
N ASP A 499 49.08 -6.23 -20.82
CA ASP A 499 49.82 -5.28 -19.98
C ASP A 499 49.13 -5.11 -18.60
N ASN A 500 49.79 -4.44 -17.67
CA ASN A 500 49.31 -4.32 -16.28
C ASN A 500 48.36 -3.13 -16.03
N GLU A 501 47.97 -2.39 -17.07
CA GLU A 501 47.07 -1.23 -16.99
C GLU A 501 45.74 -1.49 -17.72
N PHE A 502 45.80 -1.99 -18.96
CA PHE A 502 44.65 -2.30 -19.81
C PHE A 502 44.39 -3.81 -19.95
N GLY A 503 45.26 -4.68 -19.43
CA GLY A 503 45.12 -6.12 -19.58
C GLY A 503 45.34 -6.55 -21.03
N PHE A 504 44.39 -7.30 -21.61
CA PHE A 504 44.43 -7.62 -23.04
C PHE A 504 44.05 -6.44 -23.95
N GLY A 505 43.57 -5.32 -23.38
CA GLY A 505 43.22 -4.08 -24.08
C GLY A 505 41.85 -3.54 -23.69
N GLN A 506 41.34 -2.60 -24.49
CA GLN A 506 39.96 -2.15 -24.38
C GLN A 506 39.00 -3.24 -24.89
N ALA A 507 37.88 -3.44 -24.22
CA ALA A 507 36.80 -4.31 -24.72
C ALA A 507 36.27 -3.83 -26.09
N ASP A 508 36.02 -4.78 -26.99
CA ASP A 508 35.37 -4.56 -28.29
C ASP A 508 34.08 -5.40 -28.34
N PRO A 509 32.92 -4.81 -28.01
CA PRO A 509 31.65 -5.55 -27.94
C PRO A 509 31.31 -6.27 -29.24
N MET A 510 31.61 -5.65 -30.39
CA MET A 510 31.33 -6.23 -31.71
C MET A 510 32.22 -7.43 -31.99
N ALA A 511 33.54 -7.29 -31.82
CA ALA A 511 34.47 -8.38 -32.07
C ALA A 511 34.28 -9.54 -31.08
N PHE A 512 33.87 -9.25 -29.85
CA PHE A 512 33.57 -10.26 -28.83
C PHE A 512 32.31 -11.08 -29.18
N VAL A 513 31.23 -10.43 -29.59
CA VAL A 513 29.97 -11.08 -29.97
C VAL A 513 30.11 -11.90 -31.26
N GLU A 514 30.81 -11.38 -32.27
CA GLU A 514 31.12 -12.14 -33.50
C GLU A 514 31.93 -13.41 -33.22
N ALA A 515 32.94 -13.31 -32.35
CA ALA A 515 33.79 -14.44 -31.97
C ALA A 515 33.04 -15.47 -31.10
N ALA A 516 32.16 -15.02 -30.19
CA ALA A 516 31.37 -15.91 -29.34
C ALA A 516 30.40 -16.79 -30.14
N GLY A 517 29.65 -16.19 -31.08
CA GLY A 517 28.62 -16.89 -31.85
C GLY A 517 29.09 -17.62 -33.11
N SER A 518 30.35 -17.44 -33.56
CA SER A 518 30.83 -17.89 -34.88
C SER A 518 29.89 -17.47 -36.02
N ILE A 519 29.47 -16.19 -35.96
CA ILE A 519 28.32 -15.67 -36.72
C ILE A 519 28.68 -15.48 -38.20
N ASP A 520 28.09 -16.28 -39.08
CA ASP A 520 28.11 -16.00 -40.52
C ASP A 520 26.99 -15.03 -40.91
N ARG A 521 27.37 -13.77 -41.17
CA ARG A 521 26.47 -12.68 -41.61
C ARG A 521 25.71 -12.97 -42.92
N SER A 522 25.99 -14.07 -43.64
CA SER A 522 25.24 -14.51 -44.82
C SER A 522 24.09 -15.47 -44.52
N LEU A 523 24.02 -16.00 -43.29
CA LEU A 523 22.96 -16.86 -42.79
C LEU A 523 21.94 -16.05 -41.98
N ASN A 524 20.66 -16.43 -42.05
CA ASN A 524 19.60 -15.83 -41.23
C ASN A 524 18.55 -16.89 -40.86
N ILE A 525 17.95 -16.75 -39.68
CA ILE A 525 16.86 -17.58 -39.17
C ILE A 525 15.79 -16.69 -38.52
N SER A 526 14.55 -17.16 -38.59
CA SER A 526 13.40 -16.55 -37.92
C SER A 526 12.45 -17.64 -37.45
N MET A 527 11.88 -17.50 -36.26
CA MET A 527 10.81 -18.36 -35.75
C MET A 527 9.50 -17.59 -35.58
N GLU A 528 8.39 -18.29 -35.82
CA GLU A 528 7.03 -17.79 -35.67
C GLU A 528 6.28 -18.73 -34.70
N VAL A 529 6.02 -18.25 -33.48
CA VAL A 529 5.35 -19.01 -32.42
C VAL A 529 3.83 -18.92 -32.61
N ALA A 530 3.30 -19.77 -33.49
CA ALA A 530 1.88 -19.80 -33.81
C ALA A 530 1.06 -20.67 -32.82
N THR A 531 0.56 -20.07 -31.75
CA THR A 531 -0.41 -20.72 -30.84
C THR A 531 -1.84 -20.61 -31.38
N MET A 532 -2.39 -21.68 -32.00
CA MET A 532 -3.85 -21.87 -32.19
C MET A 532 -4.25 -23.23 -32.80
N GLY A 533 -5.26 -23.89 -32.21
CA GLY A 533 -6.33 -24.56 -32.98
C GLY A 533 -6.20 -26.05 -33.38
N GLU A 534 -6.88 -26.93 -32.61
CA GLU A 534 -7.57 -28.15 -33.08
C GLU A 534 -6.84 -29.22 -33.94
N ILE A 535 -5.50 -29.34 -33.90
CA ILE A 535 -4.82 -30.51 -34.48
C ILE A 535 -4.03 -31.29 -33.41
N LEU A 536 -4.66 -32.38 -32.92
CA LEU A 536 -4.05 -33.51 -32.20
C LEU A 536 -3.50 -33.29 -30.77
N ASN A 537 -3.71 -32.13 -30.13
CA ASN A 537 -3.18 -31.78 -28.79
C ASN A 537 -1.65 -31.75 -28.72
N GLU A 538 -0.98 -31.21 -29.75
CA GLU A 538 0.48 -31.13 -29.80
C GLU A 538 0.93 -29.72 -30.23
N SER A 539 1.87 -29.13 -29.49
CA SER A 539 2.40 -27.79 -29.78
C SER A 539 3.57 -27.86 -30.76
N TYR A 540 3.55 -26.98 -31.76
CA TYR A 540 4.57 -26.87 -32.80
C TYR A 540 5.13 -25.45 -32.89
N ILE A 541 6.42 -25.35 -33.19
CA ILE A 541 7.09 -24.11 -33.60
C ILE A 541 7.37 -24.24 -35.09
N HIS A 542 7.17 -23.15 -35.83
CA HIS A 542 7.49 -23.04 -37.25
C HIS A 542 8.48 -21.89 -37.46
N GLY A 543 9.22 -21.91 -38.56
CA GLY A 543 10.10 -20.80 -38.91
C GLY A 543 10.57 -20.83 -40.34
N SER A 544 11.33 -19.79 -40.70
CA SER A 544 11.98 -19.67 -42.00
C SER A 544 13.46 -19.35 -41.82
N SER A 545 14.29 -19.86 -42.73
CA SER A 545 15.72 -19.58 -42.73
C SER A 545 16.21 -19.24 -44.14
N SER A 546 17.41 -18.67 -44.25
CA SER A 546 18.04 -18.39 -45.54
C SER A 546 19.56 -18.48 -45.45
N GLY A 547 20.19 -19.00 -46.50
CA GLY A 547 21.65 -19.09 -46.65
C GLY A 547 22.16 -20.50 -46.89
N ALA A 548 21.42 -21.53 -46.48
CA ALA A 548 21.74 -22.93 -46.71
C ALA A 548 21.69 -23.34 -48.21
N GLU A 549 22.50 -24.31 -48.61
CA GLU A 549 22.53 -24.81 -49.99
C GLU A 549 21.32 -25.72 -50.32
N VAL A 550 20.90 -25.71 -51.59
CA VAL A 550 19.76 -26.52 -52.07
C VAL A 550 20.09 -28.02 -52.06
N GLY A 551 19.28 -28.78 -51.32
CA GLY A 551 19.48 -30.22 -51.11
C GLY A 551 20.41 -30.55 -49.94
N SER A 552 20.67 -29.60 -49.04
CA SER A 552 21.41 -29.79 -47.79
C SER A 552 20.60 -30.50 -46.69
N SER A 553 19.30 -30.77 -46.89
CA SER A 553 18.50 -31.58 -45.97
C SER A 553 18.73 -33.09 -46.14
N GLY A 554 19.02 -33.81 -45.05
CA GLY A 554 18.90 -35.28 -45.02
C GLY A 554 19.94 -36.04 -44.20
N PRO A 555 19.81 -37.38 -44.10
CA PRO A 555 20.63 -38.20 -43.19
C PRO A 555 22.13 -38.13 -43.53
N GLY A 556 22.91 -37.49 -42.65
CA GLY A 556 24.35 -37.30 -42.81
C GLY A 556 24.77 -35.97 -43.42
N SER A 557 23.85 -35.02 -43.60
CA SER A 557 24.23 -33.61 -43.76
C SER A 557 24.73 -33.02 -42.44
N GLN A 558 25.56 -31.98 -42.52
CA GLN A 558 25.92 -31.14 -41.37
C GLN A 558 24.96 -29.97 -41.19
N THR A 559 24.25 -29.57 -42.26
CA THR A 559 23.33 -28.43 -42.25
C THR A 559 21.99 -28.82 -41.64
N LYS A 560 21.61 -28.13 -40.55
CA LYS A 560 20.37 -28.35 -39.80
C LYS A 560 19.91 -27.11 -39.05
N VAL A 561 18.61 -27.02 -38.82
CA VAL A 561 18.05 -26.11 -37.82
C VAL A 561 17.94 -26.84 -36.48
N GLU A 562 18.43 -26.20 -35.42
CA GLU A 562 18.31 -26.67 -34.04
C GLU A 562 17.47 -25.69 -33.22
N VAL A 563 16.66 -26.23 -32.31
CA VAL A 563 15.85 -25.47 -31.36
C VAL A 563 16.10 -25.95 -29.93
N ARG A 564 16.30 -25.01 -29.02
CA ARG A 564 16.49 -25.22 -27.57
C ARG A 564 15.39 -24.46 -26.81
N VAL A 565 15.00 -24.96 -25.63
CA VAL A 565 14.01 -24.33 -24.75
C VAL A 565 14.60 -24.24 -23.35
N GLY A 566 14.79 -23.03 -22.83
CA GLY A 566 15.46 -22.77 -21.55
C GLY A 566 16.85 -23.42 -21.47
N GLY A 567 17.15 -24.05 -20.33
CA GLY A 567 18.37 -24.86 -20.13
C GLY A 567 18.38 -26.24 -20.81
N GLY A 568 17.40 -26.57 -21.65
CA GLY A 568 17.30 -27.89 -22.29
C GLY A 568 18.32 -28.17 -23.40
N GLU A 569 18.43 -29.44 -23.82
CA GLU A 569 19.28 -29.82 -24.96
C GLU A 569 18.74 -29.29 -26.30
N TRP A 570 19.64 -28.91 -27.20
CA TRP A 570 19.34 -28.58 -28.60
C TRP A 570 18.74 -29.78 -29.35
N LYS A 571 17.58 -29.58 -30.00
CA LYS A 571 16.87 -30.60 -30.78
C LYS A 571 16.77 -30.23 -32.25
N GLU A 572 17.01 -31.20 -33.12
CA GLU A 572 16.95 -31.04 -34.58
C GLU A 572 15.49 -30.86 -35.04
N ALA A 573 15.23 -29.80 -35.81
CA ALA A 573 13.94 -29.54 -36.43
C ALA A 573 13.73 -30.39 -37.70
N VAL A 574 12.54 -30.33 -38.27
CA VAL A 574 12.19 -30.97 -39.55
C VAL A 574 12.21 -29.92 -40.65
N ASP A 575 12.91 -30.19 -41.76
CA ASP A 575 12.84 -29.37 -42.96
C ASP A 575 11.53 -29.63 -43.72
N ASP A 576 10.69 -28.59 -43.83
CA ASP A 576 9.44 -28.57 -44.58
C ASP A 576 9.62 -27.97 -46.00
N SER A 577 10.83 -27.54 -46.36
CA SER A 577 11.12 -26.94 -47.66
C SER A 577 10.96 -27.94 -48.82
N PRO A 578 10.24 -27.57 -49.90
CA PRO A 578 10.20 -28.36 -51.14
C PRO A 578 11.55 -28.53 -51.84
N LEU A 579 12.57 -27.76 -51.44
CA LEU A 579 13.91 -27.75 -52.03
C LEU A 579 14.95 -28.49 -51.17
N GLY A 580 14.63 -28.83 -49.91
CA GLY A 580 15.57 -29.44 -48.98
C GLY A 580 16.72 -28.49 -48.61
N ASP A 581 16.38 -27.23 -48.35
CA ASP A 581 17.29 -26.11 -48.10
C ASP A 581 17.00 -25.38 -46.77
N TRP A 582 16.23 -26.00 -45.88
CA TRP A 582 15.82 -25.43 -44.58
C TRP A 582 15.04 -24.10 -44.65
N ALA A 583 14.59 -23.67 -45.84
CA ALA A 583 13.90 -22.38 -46.02
C ALA A 583 12.57 -22.31 -45.25
N LEU A 584 11.97 -23.47 -44.94
CA LEU A 584 10.83 -23.63 -44.05
C LEU A 584 11.10 -24.80 -43.13
N TRP A 585 10.89 -24.64 -41.83
CA TRP A 585 11.16 -25.69 -40.85
C TRP A 585 10.10 -25.72 -39.75
N SER A 586 9.98 -26.87 -39.09
CA SER A 586 9.12 -27.03 -37.92
C SER A 586 9.67 -28.00 -36.88
N ILE A 587 9.35 -27.77 -35.61
CA ILE A 587 9.68 -28.71 -34.53
C ILE A 587 8.48 -28.87 -33.60
N ARG A 588 8.28 -30.11 -33.12
CA ARG A 588 7.30 -30.43 -32.10
C ARG A 588 7.90 -30.20 -30.72
N LEU A 589 7.19 -29.48 -29.85
CA LEU A 589 7.56 -29.36 -28.44
C LEU A 589 7.18 -30.63 -27.66
N GLU A 590 8.04 -31.01 -26.72
CA GLU A 590 7.73 -32.05 -25.74
C GLU A 590 6.90 -31.48 -24.57
N PRO A 591 6.04 -32.29 -23.93
CA PRO A 591 5.31 -31.87 -22.75
C PRO A 591 6.27 -31.53 -21.59
N HIS A 592 6.18 -30.31 -21.08
CA HIS A 592 6.82 -29.88 -19.83
C HIS A 592 5.92 -30.21 -18.63
N VAL A 593 6.51 -30.24 -17.43
CA VAL A 593 5.83 -30.65 -16.17
C VAL A 593 5.62 -29.48 -15.21
N GLU A 594 6.27 -28.34 -15.49
CA GLU A 594 6.25 -27.13 -14.66
C GLU A 594 5.88 -25.94 -15.55
N SER A 595 5.03 -25.05 -15.03
CA SER A 595 4.67 -23.79 -15.69
C SER A 595 5.69 -22.72 -15.34
N GLY A 596 6.04 -21.85 -16.29
CA GLY A 596 6.95 -20.73 -16.03
C GLY A 596 7.40 -19.98 -17.28
N ASN A 597 8.11 -18.88 -17.05
CA ASN A 597 8.77 -18.12 -18.12
C ASN A 597 9.94 -18.96 -18.68
N SER A 598 10.11 -18.95 -20.00
CA SER A 598 11.19 -19.67 -20.68
C SER A 598 11.52 -19.03 -22.01
N THR A 599 12.79 -19.11 -22.42
CA THR A 599 13.23 -18.62 -23.74
C THR A 599 13.38 -19.79 -24.70
N ILE A 600 12.79 -19.68 -25.88
CA ILE A 600 13.07 -20.56 -27.01
C ILE A 600 14.22 -19.94 -27.80
N TYR A 601 15.17 -20.76 -28.24
CA TYR A 601 16.29 -20.37 -29.09
C TYR A 601 16.25 -21.19 -30.38
N ALA A 602 16.48 -20.57 -31.53
CA ALA A 602 16.58 -21.25 -32.82
C ALA A 602 17.85 -20.81 -33.57
N ARG A 603 18.62 -21.78 -34.09
CA ARG A 603 19.84 -21.51 -34.89
C ARG A 603 19.90 -22.38 -36.14
N LEU A 604 20.38 -21.81 -37.25
CA LEU A 604 20.78 -22.56 -38.45
C LEU A 604 22.28 -22.86 -38.36
N VAL A 605 22.62 -24.13 -38.23
CA VAL A 605 24.01 -24.62 -38.26
C VAL A 605 24.29 -25.11 -39.67
N VAL A 606 25.33 -24.59 -40.33
CA VAL A 606 25.81 -25.15 -41.62
C VAL A 606 26.96 -26.12 -41.37
N ASP A 607 27.93 -25.69 -40.57
CA ASP A 607 28.98 -26.49 -39.96
C ASP A 607 29.40 -25.87 -38.61
N ASN A 608 30.46 -26.38 -37.98
CA ASN A 608 30.92 -25.92 -36.66
C ASN A 608 31.55 -24.52 -36.65
N GLU A 609 31.86 -23.92 -37.81
CA GLU A 609 32.48 -22.59 -37.95
C GLU A 609 31.52 -21.57 -38.58
N HIS A 610 30.36 -21.99 -39.09
CA HIS A 610 29.36 -21.15 -39.76
C HIS A 610 27.96 -21.41 -39.19
N ILE A 611 27.54 -20.54 -38.27
CA ILE A 611 26.24 -20.59 -37.60
C ILE A 611 25.53 -19.24 -37.84
N SER A 612 24.20 -19.24 -38.00
CA SER A 612 23.43 -18.00 -38.06
C SER A 612 23.42 -17.27 -36.71
N PRO A 613 23.09 -15.96 -36.68
CA PRO A 613 22.56 -15.35 -35.47
C PRO A 613 21.43 -16.21 -34.89
N ILE A 614 21.30 -16.24 -33.56
CA ILE A 614 20.26 -17.00 -32.86
C ILE A 614 19.00 -16.13 -32.78
N ASP A 615 17.85 -16.64 -33.24
CA ASP A 615 16.56 -16.01 -32.93
C ASP A 615 16.11 -16.53 -31.56
N ALA A 616 15.89 -15.62 -30.62
CA ALA A 616 15.46 -15.90 -29.25
C ALA A 616 14.09 -15.26 -28.98
N ARG A 617 13.17 -16.01 -28.37
CA ARG A 617 11.81 -15.54 -28.02
C ARG A 617 11.43 -15.97 -26.62
N ARG A 618 10.99 -15.00 -25.81
CA ARG A 618 10.34 -15.26 -24.52
C ARG A 618 8.97 -15.92 -24.76
N VAL A 619 8.66 -16.95 -23.99
CA VAL A 619 7.35 -17.61 -23.96
C VAL A 619 6.99 -17.99 -22.52
N ILE A 620 5.70 -17.98 -22.21
CA ILE A 620 5.18 -18.54 -20.97
C ILE A 620 4.71 -19.96 -21.27
N LEU A 621 5.34 -20.94 -20.63
CA LEU A 621 4.93 -22.34 -20.69
C LEU A 621 3.86 -22.58 -19.61
N LEU A 622 2.68 -23.02 -20.04
CA LEU A 622 1.51 -23.22 -19.17
C LEU A 622 1.14 -24.69 -19.11
N ASP A 623 1.30 -25.34 -17.96
CA ASP A 623 0.66 -26.62 -17.68
C ASP A 623 -0.85 -26.43 -17.51
N MET A 624 -1.59 -26.77 -18.57
CA MET A 624 -3.02 -27.00 -18.48
C MET A 624 -3.37 -28.35 -19.10
N PRO A 625 -4.02 -29.26 -18.34
CA PRO A 625 -4.67 -30.43 -18.93
C PRO A 625 -5.88 -29.95 -19.76
N ALA A 626 -5.64 -29.68 -21.05
CA ALA A 626 -6.60 -29.27 -22.09
C ALA A 626 -7.99 -28.88 -21.55
N VAL A 627 -8.06 -27.71 -20.90
CA VAL A 627 -9.34 -27.12 -20.50
C VAL A 627 -10.07 -26.78 -21.78
N ALA A 628 -11.28 -27.32 -21.95
CA ALA A 628 -12.10 -27.02 -23.11
C ALA A 628 -12.35 -25.51 -23.14
N ASP A 629 -11.90 -24.86 -24.21
CA ASP A 629 -12.06 -23.42 -24.43
C ASP A 629 -13.54 -23.01 -24.30
N GLY A 630 -13.74 -21.78 -23.84
CA GLY A 630 -14.93 -21.31 -23.15
C GLY A 630 -16.25 -21.59 -23.88
N SER A 631 -17.04 -22.52 -23.35
CA SER A 631 -18.49 -22.60 -23.65
C SER A 631 -19.39 -22.60 -22.41
N ASP A 632 -18.88 -22.95 -21.22
CA ASP A 632 -19.69 -23.06 -19.99
C ASP A 632 -19.61 -21.84 -19.04
N ASP A 633 -18.66 -20.89 -19.19
CA ASP A 633 -18.70 -19.62 -18.43
C ASP A 633 -19.89 -18.71 -18.84
N SER A 634 -20.60 -19.14 -19.88
CA SER A 634 -21.86 -18.56 -20.27
C SER A 634 -23.01 -18.87 -19.31
N ASP A 635 -22.98 -19.94 -18.50
CA ASP A 635 -24.18 -20.35 -17.73
C ASP A 635 -24.28 -19.75 -16.32
N ALA A 636 -23.19 -19.55 -15.58
CA ALA A 636 -23.24 -18.98 -14.23
C ALA A 636 -23.52 -17.46 -14.25
N SER A 637 -22.87 -16.74 -15.17
CA SER A 637 -23.14 -15.34 -15.50
C SER A 637 -24.58 -15.14 -16.01
N LYS A 638 -25.05 -16.00 -16.92
CA LYS A 638 -26.48 -16.07 -17.30
C LYS A 638 -27.38 -16.34 -16.10
N ILE A 639 -27.05 -17.23 -15.16
CA ILE A 639 -27.90 -17.52 -14.00
C ILE A 639 -28.13 -16.26 -13.14
N LEU A 640 -27.09 -15.46 -12.88
CA LEU A 640 -27.26 -14.20 -12.13
C LEU A 640 -28.12 -13.18 -12.92
N ILE A 641 -27.82 -12.99 -14.21
CA ILE A 641 -28.56 -12.08 -15.09
C ILE A 641 -30.03 -12.54 -15.23
N ILE A 642 -30.27 -13.85 -15.38
CA ILE A 642 -31.60 -14.47 -15.47
C ILE A 642 -32.35 -14.33 -14.14
N ALA A 643 -31.70 -14.52 -12.99
CA ALA A 643 -32.33 -14.35 -11.68
C ALA A 643 -32.74 -12.89 -11.43
N VAL A 644 -31.88 -11.94 -11.76
CA VAL A 644 -32.17 -10.49 -11.69
C VAL A 644 -33.27 -10.13 -12.70
N ALA A 645 -33.20 -10.62 -13.95
CA ALA A 645 -34.22 -10.39 -14.96
C ALA A 645 -35.58 -11.01 -14.59
N LEU A 646 -35.61 -12.20 -13.99
CA LEU A 646 -36.82 -12.82 -13.44
C LEU A 646 -37.39 -11.99 -12.28
N MET A 647 -36.54 -11.50 -11.38
CA MET A 647 -36.97 -10.61 -10.29
C MET A 647 -37.61 -9.33 -10.84
N PHE A 648 -36.97 -8.65 -11.80
CA PHE A 648 -37.54 -7.48 -12.47
C PHE A 648 -38.81 -7.82 -13.27
N ALA A 649 -38.86 -8.95 -13.97
CA ALA A 649 -40.05 -9.39 -14.70
C ALA A 649 -41.22 -9.74 -13.77
N LEU A 650 -40.96 -10.31 -12.59
CA LEU A 650 -41.94 -10.54 -11.54
C LEU A 650 -42.42 -9.22 -10.92
N MET A 651 -41.52 -8.25 -10.72
CA MET A 651 -41.86 -6.92 -10.20
C MET A 651 -42.72 -6.13 -11.20
N ILE A 652 -42.30 -6.07 -12.46
CA ILE A 652 -43.05 -5.45 -13.57
C ILE A 652 -44.38 -6.19 -13.78
N GLY A 653 -44.37 -7.52 -13.73
CA GLY A 653 -45.57 -8.35 -13.79
C GLY A 653 -46.55 -8.02 -12.67
N TYR A 654 -46.08 -7.92 -11.43
CA TYR A 654 -46.89 -7.51 -10.28
C TYR A 654 -47.48 -6.10 -10.47
N VAL A 655 -46.67 -5.13 -10.92
CA VAL A 655 -47.12 -3.75 -11.21
C VAL A 655 -48.14 -3.70 -12.35
N VAL A 656 -47.96 -4.48 -13.42
CA VAL A 656 -48.88 -4.55 -14.56
C VAL A 656 -50.20 -5.23 -14.17
N ILE A 657 -50.15 -6.34 -13.42
CA ILE A 657 -51.33 -7.07 -12.94
C ILE A 657 -52.14 -6.21 -11.96
N HIS A 658 -51.47 -5.52 -11.03
CA HIS A 658 -52.12 -4.69 -10.01
C HIS A 658 -52.25 -3.22 -10.40
N ARG A 659 -52.01 -2.87 -11.67
CA ARG A 659 -51.92 -1.48 -12.16
C ARG A 659 -53.12 -0.62 -11.75
N GLY A 660 -54.34 -1.16 -11.81
CA GLY A 660 -55.55 -0.43 -11.38
C GLY A 660 -55.49 -0.06 -9.90
N ARG A 661 -55.28 -1.05 -9.03
CA ARG A 661 -55.18 -0.86 -7.57
C ARG A 661 -54.01 0.06 -7.19
N LEU A 662 -52.85 -0.12 -7.80
CA LEU A 662 -51.66 0.71 -7.54
C LEU A 662 -51.84 2.16 -8.01
N ILE A 663 -52.59 2.41 -9.08
CA ILE A 663 -52.93 3.78 -9.51
C ILE A 663 -53.92 4.41 -8.52
N GLU A 664 -54.95 3.67 -8.09
CA GLU A 664 -55.90 4.14 -7.08
C GLU A 664 -55.21 4.45 -5.75
N GLU A 665 -54.42 3.50 -5.21
CA GLU A 665 -53.57 3.68 -4.03
C GLU A 665 -52.55 4.82 -4.21
N TRP A 666 -51.99 5.02 -5.41
CA TRP A 666 -51.06 6.13 -5.65
C TRP A 666 -51.76 7.50 -5.68
N TYR A 667 -53.04 7.59 -6.03
CA TYR A 667 -53.77 8.88 -6.02
C TYR A 667 -54.54 9.15 -4.71
N ASP A 668 -54.50 8.23 -3.75
CA ASP A 668 -55.13 8.37 -2.43
C ASP A 668 -54.33 9.30 -1.50
N GLY A 669 -54.62 10.61 -1.53
CA GLY A 669 -53.90 11.63 -0.77
C GLY A 669 -52.92 12.46 -1.62
N GLU A 670 -52.49 13.62 -1.10
CA GLU A 670 -51.64 14.57 -1.85
C GLU A 670 -50.17 14.58 -1.41
N SER A 671 -49.86 14.26 -0.16
CA SER A 671 -48.49 14.33 0.38
C SER A 671 -47.91 12.98 0.83
N LEU A 672 -46.60 12.95 1.09
CA LEU A 672 -45.89 11.76 1.58
C LEU A 672 -46.37 11.32 2.97
N THR A 673 -46.82 12.23 3.82
CA THR A 673 -47.39 11.87 5.14
C THR A 673 -48.78 11.26 5.05
N ASP A 674 -49.54 11.50 3.98
CA ASP A 674 -50.91 11.00 3.85
C ASP A 674 -50.96 9.57 3.25
N ASN A 675 -49.93 9.16 2.51
CA ASN A 675 -49.98 8.01 1.62
C ASN A 675 -48.76 7.09 1.76
N ARG A 676 -48.98 5.93 2.41
CA ARG A 676 -48.00 4.86 2.62
C ARG A 676 -47.31 4.42 1.33
N LEU A 677 -48.07 4.16 0.26
CA LEU A 677 -47.50 3.68 -1.02
C LEU A 677 -46.56 4.74 -1.63
N ARG A 678 -46.97 6.01 -1.63
CA ARG A 678 -46.13 7.11 -2.11
C ARG A 678 -44.86 7.24 -1.29
N ARG A 679 -44.91 7.26 0.05
CA ARG A 679 -43.68 7.37 0.87
C ARG A 679 -42.76 6.16 0.72
N THR A 680 -43.28 4.94 0.82
CA THR A 680 -42.46 3.73 0.67
C THR A 680 -41.79 3.69 -0.70
N ALA A 681 -42.54 3.86 -1.79
CA ALA A 681 -41.99 3.82 -3.14
C ALA A 681 -41.00 4.98 -3.39
N SER A 682 -41.28 6.18 -2.90
CA SER A 682 -40.39 7.33 -3.09
C SER A 682 -39.07 7.15 -2.37
N LEU A 683 -39.09 6.72 -1.10
CA LEU A 683 -37.88 6.43 -0.34
C LEU A 683 -37.05 5.30 -1.00
N CYS A 684 -37.71 4.25 -1.48
CA CYS A 684 -37.05 3.15 -2.22
C CYS A 684 -36.38 3.64 -3.52
N ILE A 685 -37.05 4.49 -4.31
CA ILE A 685 -36.50 5.07 -5.54
C ILE A 685 -35.32 6.00 -5.25
N LEU A 686 -35.39 6.80 -4.17
CA LEU A 686 -34.28 7.66 -3.74
C LEU A 686 -33.07 6.84 -3.27
N TYR A 687 -33.28 5.70 -2.59
CA TYR A 687 -32.22 4.77 -2.19
C TYR A 687 -31.63 4.02 -3.39
N PHE A 688 -32.45 3.63 -4.37
CA PHE A 688 -31.98 3.04 -5.64
C PHE A 688 -31.06 4.01 -6.40
N ALA A 689 -31.40 5.31 -6.43
CA ALA A 689 -30.57 6.35 -7.05
C ALA A 689 -29.21 6.54 -6.36
N GLN A 690 -29.10 6.29 -5.05
CA GLN A 690 -27.81 6.29 -4.34
C GLN A 690 -26.99 5.03 -4.69
N GLY A 691 -27.65 3.87 -4.74
CA GLY A 691 -27.00 2.58 -4.98
C GLY A 691 -26.40 2.46 -6.39
N LEU A 692 -26.98 3.13 -7.39
CA LEU A 692 -26.60 2.97 -8.79
C LEU A 692 -25.21 3.55 -9.14
N PRO A 693 -24.87 4.81 -8.80
CA PRO A 693 -23.49 5.30 -8.95
C PRO A 693 -22.50 4.56 -8.04
N TRP A 694 -22.93 4.09 -6.87
CA TRP A 694 -22.09 3.33 -5.96
C TRP A 694 -21.72 1.94 -6.52
N GLY A 695 -22.68 1.22 -7.08
CA GLY A 695 -22.42 -0.06 -7.77
C GLY A 695 -21.58 0.11 -9.02
N PHE A 696 -21.74 1.23 -9.74
CA PHE A 696 -20.83 1.59 -10.81
C PHE A 696 -19.42 1.77 -10.27
N ALA A 697 -19.19 2.66 -9.31
CA ALA A 697 -17.88 2.93 -8.74
C ALA A 697 -17.18 1.65 -8.25
N VAL A 698 -17.84 0.87 -7.39
CA VAL A 698 -17.24 -0.27 -6.67
C VAL A 698 -17.10 -1.54 -7.51
N VAL A 699 -17.78 -1.65 -8.65
CA VAL A 699 -17.77 -2.89 -9.46
C VAL A 699 -17.39 -2.63 -10.90
N ALA A 700 -18.08 -1.73 -11.60
CA ALA A 700 -17.91 -1.59 -13.04
C ALA A 700 -16.90 -0.52 -13.45
N PHE A 701 -16.68 0.49 -12.61
CA PHE A 701 -15.56 1.41 -12.74
C PHE A 701 -14.30 0.68 -12.31
N VAL A 702 -14.25 0.08 -11.09
CA VAL A 702 -13.19 -0.85 -10.67
C VAL A 702 -12.82 -1.89 -11.73
N ALA A 703 -13.78 -2.59 -12.33
CA ALA A 703 -13.47 -3.54 -13.40
C ALA A 703 -13.01 -2.85 -14.70
N TYR A 704 -13.47 -1.63 -15.00
CA TYR A 704 -12.92 -0.86 -16.11
C TYR A 704 -11.51 -0.35 -15.81
N LEU A 705 -11.20 0.00 -14.57
CA LEU A 705 -9.92 0.47 -14.05
C LEU A 705 -8.90 -0.67 -14.01
N ALA A 706 -9.22 -1.80 -13.41
CA ALA A 706 -8.37 -2.98 -13.35
C ALA A 706 -8.26 -3.72 -14.69
N ASN A 707 -9.29 -3.64 -15.56
CA ASN A 707 -9.06 -3.87 -16.99
C ASN A 707 -8.04 -2.86 -17.45
N ASN A 708 -8.35 -1.55 -17.34
CA ASN A 708 -7.52 -0.36 -17.64
C ASN A 708 -6.18 -0.30 -16.90
N GLY A 709 -5.66 -1.42 -16.36
CA GLY A 709 -4.34 -1.63 -15.78
C GLY A 709 -4.17 -1.29 -14.32
N PHE A 710 -5.16 -0.61 -13.77
CA PHE A 710 -5.06 0.01 -12.47
C PHE A 710 -4.94 -1.10 -11.43
N THR A 711 -3.88 -1.07 -10.64
CA THR A 711 -3.61 -2.15 -9.68
C THR A 711 -4.74 -2.22 -8.65
N ALA A 712 -4.88 -3.37 -7.97
CA ALA A 712 -6.10 -3.70 -7.22
C ALA A 712 -6.45 -2.67 -6.12
N GLY A 713 -5.44 -2.01 -5.58
CA GLY A 713 -5.50 -1.02 -4.52
C GLY A 713 -5.07 0.40 -4.88
N GLU A 714 -4.60 0.72 -6.11
CA GLU A 714 -4.83 2.10 -6.60
C GLU A 714 -6.32 2.25 -6.87
N THR A 715 -6.91 1.23 -7.50
CA THR A 715 -8.35 1.09 -7.57
C THR A 715 -9.00 1.08 -6.16
N GLY A 716 -8.32 0.51 -5.16
CA GLY A 716 -8.78 0.44 -3.76
C GLY A 716 -8.64 1.75 -2.97
N THR A 717 -7.54 2.49 -3.10
CA THR A 717 -7.35 3.83 -2.53
C THR A 717 -8.23 4.85 -3.23
N LEU A 718 -8.48 4.69 -4.52
CA LEU A 718 -9.46 5.47 -5.28
C LEU A 718 -10.84 5.22 -4.71
N LEU A 719 -11.18 3.95 -4.44
CA LEU A 719 -12.43 3.61 -3.76
C LEU A 719 -12.48 4.16 -2.33
N ALA A 720 -11.38 4.14 -1.57
CA ALA A 720 -11.31 4.70 -0.23
C ALA A 720 -11.54 6.23 -0.24
N THR A 721 -10.93 6.91 -1.20
CA THR A 721 -11.08 8.35 -1.48
C THR A 721 -12.52 8.66 -1.87
N ILE A 722 -13.09 7.93 -2.83
CA ILE A 722 -14.50 8.05 -3.26
C ILE A 722 -15.49 7.72 -2.11
N ALA A 723 -15.12 6.82 -1.20
CA ALA A 723 -15.90 6.46 -0.01
C ALA A 723 -15.82 7.49 1.12
N LEU A 724 -14.72 8.26 1.22
CA LEU A 724 -14.42 9.19 2.30
C LEU A 724 -15.56 10.16 2.67
N PRO A 725 -16.34 10.76 1.72
CA PRO A 725 -17.46 11.63 2.05
C PRO A 725 -18.56 10.94 2.90
N TRP A 726 -18.73 9.62 2.79
CA TRP A 726 -19.70 8.86 3.57
C TRP A 726 -19.33 8.75 5.05
N THR A 727 -18.04 8.85 5.39
CA THR A 727 -17.56 8.89 6.80
C THR A 727 -17.86 10.23 7.45
N PHE A 728 -17.81 11.32 6.68
CA PHE A 728 -18.02 12.68 7.18
C PHE A 728 -19.48 13.19 7.07
N LYS A 729 -20.44 12.32 6.72
CA LYS A 729 -21.84 12.72 6.50
C LYS A 729 -22.53 13.36 7.72
N TRP A 730 -22.01 13.17 8.93
CA TRP A 730 -22.45 13.88 10.14
C TRP A 730 -22.36 15.41 10.05
N ILE A 731 -21.54 15.96 9.14
CA ILE A 731 -21.47 17.40 8.85
C ILE A 731 -22.78 17.90 8.21
N TRP A 732 -23.46 17.09 7.39
CA TRP A 732 -24.66 17.50 6.67
C TRP A 732 -25.90 17.59 7.54
N GLY A 733 -26.01 16.75 8.58
CA GLY A 733 -27.16 16.72 9.48
C GLY A 733 -27.49 18.09 10.10
N PRO A 734 -26.54 18.75 10.80
CA PRO A 734 -26.74 20.09 11.35
C PRO A 734 -27.07 21.14 10.29
N VAL A 735 -26.49 21.03 9.09
CA VAL A 735 -26.75 21.95 7.97
C VAL A 735 -28.19 21.82 7.49
N ILE A 736 -28.68 20.60 7.27
CA ILE A 736 -30.04 20.33 6.78
C ILE A 736 -31.11 20.66 7.84
N ASP A 737 -30.84 20.40 9.12
CA ASP A 737 -31.74 20.77 10.22
C ASP A 737 -31.78 22.29 10.49
N THR A 738 -30.70 23.04 10.21
CA THR A 738 -30.62 24.49 10.46
C THR A 738 -31.00 25.34 9.24
N LEU A 739 -30.65 24.91 8.03
CA LEU A 739 -30.89 25.62 6.77
C LEU A 739 -32.01 24.93 5.98
N ASN A 740 -33.27 25.27 6.27
CA ASN A 740 -34.43 24.78 5.51
C ASN A 740 -35.45 25.90 5.27
N ILE A 741 -36.33 25.69 4.29
CA ILE A 741 -37.40 26.63 3.91
C ILE A 741 -38.74 25.87 3.98
N PRO A 742 -39.40 25.82 5.15
CA PRO A 742 -40.57 24.95 5.38
C PRO A 742 -41.72 25.10 4.36
N ILE A 743 -41.83 26.26 3.71
CA ILE A 743 -42.82 26.54 2.66
C ILE A 743 -42.72 25.57 1.46
N TYR A 744 -41.53 25.06 1.14
CA TYR A 744 -41.28 24.17 0.00
C TYR A 744 -41.02 22.70 0.37
N GLY A 745 -41.23 22.37 1.65
CA GLY A 745 -40.70 21.15 2.27
C GLY A 745 -39.37 21.41 2.99
N LYS A 746 -39.11 20.69 4.08
CA LYS A 746 -37.88 20.82 4.88
C LYS A 746 -36.68 20.11 4.26
N ARG A 747 -36.90 19.00 3.55
CA ARG A 747 -35.86 18.03 3.11
C ARG A 747 -35.73 17.95 1.58
N ARG A 748 -36.84 18.10 0.86
CA ARG A 748 -36.97 18.00 -0.61
C ARG A 748 -36.03 18.93 -1.38
N LEU A 749 -35.80 20.15 -0.89
CA LEU A 749 -34.86 21.07 -1.51
C LEU A 749 -33.43 20.52 -1.49
N TRP A 750 -33.03 19.87 -0.39
CA TRP A 750 -31.72 19.22 -0.27
C TRP A 750 -31.63 17.96 -1.15
N VAL A 751 -32.68 17.13 -1.20
CA VAL A 751 -32.75 15.96 -2.10
C VAL A 751 -32.64 16.36 -3.58
N LEU A 752 -33.31 17.45 -3.99
CA LEU A 752 -33.22 17.97 -5.36
C LEU A 752 -31.85 18.59 -5.66
N PHE A 753 -31.27 19.32 -4.70
CA PHE A 753 -29.93 19.89 -4.84
C PHE A 753 -28.85 18.80 -4.95
N SER A 754 -28.92 17.75 -4.13
CA SER A 754 -28.00 16.62 -4.20
C SER A 754 -28.14 15.83 -5.51
N GLN A 755 -29.37 15.52 -5.96
CA GLN A 755 -29.57 14.83 -7.23
C GLN A 755 -29.09 15.63 -8.44
N PHE A 756 -29.31 16.95 -8.41
CA PHE A 756 -28.78 17.83 -9.45
C PHE A 756 -27.25 17.85 -9.43
N GLY A 757 -26.62 17.91 -8.25
CA GLY A 757 -25.16 17.79 -8.10
C GLY A 757 -24.60 16.48 -8.66
N MET A 758 -25.22 15.33 -8.30
CA MET A 758 -24.86 14.00 -8.81
C MET A 758 -25.00 13.89 -10.34
N ALA A 759 -26.05 14.47 -10.92
CA ALA A 759 -26.26 14.49 -12.37
C ALA A 759 -25.26 15.43 -13.08
N VAL A 760 -24.91 16.57 -12.48
CA VAL A 760 -23.91 17.49 -13.02
C VAL A 760 -22.51 16.86 -13.01
N THR A 761 -22.09 16.18 -11.93
CA THR A 761 -20.75 15.56 -11.90
C THR A 761 -20.60 14.44 -12.92
N ILE A 762 -21.56 13.50 -13.02
CA ILE A 762 -21.56 12.49 -14.10
C ILE A 762 -21.62 13.15 -15.49
N GLY A 763 -22.41 14.22 -15.63
CA GLY A 763 -22.47 15.01 -16.86
C GLY A 763 -21.14 15.64 -17.26
N ILE A 764 -20.31 16.06 -16.30
CA ILE A 764 -18.96 16.60 -16.56
C ILE A 764 -17.97 15.47 -16.89
N ILE A 765 -18.01 14.34 -16.16
CA ILE A 765 -17.16 13.16 -16.45
C ILE A 765 -17.36 12.68 -17.91
N LEU A 766 -18.60 12.74 -18.42
CA LEU A 766 -18.90 12.41 -19.83
C LEU A 766 -18.22 13.31 -20.87
N PHE A 767 -17.74 14.50 -20.51
CA PHE A 767 -16.99 15.40 -21.40
C PHE A 767 -15.46 15.26 -21.29
N VAL A 768 -14.94 14.43 -20.37
CA VAL A 768 -13.51 14.16 -20.22
C VAL A 768 -13.00 13.37 -21.45
N PRO A 769 -12.04 13.89 -22.26
CA PRO A 769 -11.68 13.31 -23.57
C PRO A 769 -10.98 11.95 -23.56
N ASN A 770 -10.26 11.63 -22.49
CA ASN A 770 -9.81 10.29 -22.14
C ASN A 770 -9.91 10.20 -20.61
N LEU A 771 -10.58 9.17 -20.10
CA LEU A 771 -10.80 9.02 -18.65
C LEU A 771 -9.49 8.70 -17.92
N ILE A 772 -8.58 7.95 -18.58
CA ILE A 772 -7.30 7.49 -18.03
C ILE A 772 -6.31 8.67 -17.94
N GLU A 773 -5.98 9.30 -19.07
CA GLU A 773 -5.09 10.50 -19.14
C GLU A 773 -5.47 11.65 -18.19
N GLN A 774 -6.68 11.65 -17.63
CA GLN A 774 -7.23 12.71 -16.77
C GLN A 774 -7.93 12.14 -15.53
N ILE A 775 -7.51 10.98 -14.98
CA ILE A 775 -8.22 10.41 -13.83
C ILE A 775 -8.27 11.37 -12.63
N ASP A 776 -7.29 12.26 -12.45
CA ASP A 776 -7.21 13.27 -11.38
C ASP A 776 -8.53 14.05 -11.29
N ILE A 777 -9.03 14.40 -12.48
CA ILE A 777 -10.29 15.12 -12.70
C ILE A 777 -11.47 14.17 -12.49
N VAL A 778 -11.38 12.91 -12.90
CA VAL A 778 -12.44 11.89 -12.72
C VAL A 778 -12.61 11.52 -11.24
N ILE A 779 -11.55 11.18 -10.51
CA ILE A 779 -11.51 10.92 -9.06
C ILE A 779 -12.05 12.14 -8.31
N THR A 780 -11.55 13.35 -8.60
CA THR A 780 -12.07 14.59 -8.00
C THR A 780 -13.57 14.75 -8.27
N LEU A 781 -14.06 14.47 -9.48
CA LEU A 781 -15.47 14.54 -9.82
C LEU A 781 -16.31 13.43 -9.15
N MET A 782 -15.76 12.23 -8.94
CA MET A 782 -16.42 11.12 -8.24
C MET A 782 -16.43 11.33 -6.72
N PHE A 783 -15.39 11.96 -6.15
CA PHE A 783 -15.37 12.44 -4.78
C PHE A 783 -16.45 13.50 -4.55
N ILE A 784 -16.52 14.51 -5.42
CA ILE A 784 -17.58 15.54 -5.40
C ILE A 784 -18.96 14.91 -5.64
N HIS A 785 -19.07 13.89 -6.50
CA HIS A 785 -20.31 13.13 -6.67
C HIS A 785 -20.74 12.46 -5.35
N ASN A 786 -19.81 11.88 -4.59
CA ASN A 786 -20.11 11.20 -3.33
C ASN A 786 -20.36 12.18 -2.17
N ILE A 787 -19.84 13.41 -2.23
CA ILE A 787 -20.33 14.52 -1.40
C ILE A 787 -21.83 14.75 -1.63
N PHE A 788 -22.29 14.81 -2.89
CA PHE A 788 -23.71 14.94 -3.18
C PHE A 788 -24.51 13.67 -2.86
N ALA A 789 -23.98 12.47 -3.11
CA ALA A 789 -24.66 11.21 -2.79
C ALA A 789 -24.87 11.03 -1.28
N SER A 790 -23.85 11.33 -0.46
CA SER A 790 -23.97 11.33 1.01
C SER A 790 -24.91 12.44 1.53
N LEU A 791 -24.96 13.61 0.86
CA LEU A 791 -25.94 14.65 1.15
C LEU A 791 -27.39 14.18 0.83
N GLN A 792 -27.58 13.43 -0.26
CA GLN A 792 -28.88 12.82 -0.60
C GLN A 792 -29.28 11.77 0.43
N ASP A 793 -28.35 10.91 0.85
CA ASP A 793 -28.54 9.87 1.87
C ASP A 793 -29.05 10.50 3.17
N VAL A 794 -28.32 11.47 3.73
CA VAL A 794 -28.74 12.23 4.93
C VAL A 794 -30.09 12.93 4.74
N SER A 795 -30.34 13.53 3.57
CA SER A 795 -31.61 14.21 3.29
C SER A 795 -32.79 13.24 3.17
N THR A 796 -32.56 12.03 2.66
CA THR A 796 -33.56 10.98 2.48
C THR A 796 -33.84 10.28 3.80
N ASP A 797 -32.82 10.07 4.63
CA ASP A 797 -32.94 9.53 5.98
C ASP A 797 -33.71 10.50 6.90
N ALA A 798 -33.35 11.79 6.85
CA ALA A 798 -34.08 12.84 7.55
C ALA A 798 -35.54 12.92 7.08
N LEU A 799 -35.80 12.73 5.78
CA LEU A 799 -37.16 12.66 5.24
C LEU A 799 -37.90 11.41 5.73
N ALA A 800 -37.25 10.24 5.79
CA ALA A 800 -37.84 9.01 6.31
C ALA A 800 -38.28 9.17 7.77
N VAL A 801 -37.41 9.72 8.63
CA VAL A 801 -37.74 10.07 10.03
C VAL A 801 -38.89 11.09 10.12
N ASP A 802 -39.01 12.00 9.15
CA ASP A 802 -40.08 13.01 9.10
C ASP A 802 -41.45 12.50 8.57
N VAL A 803 -41.53 11.31 7.93
CA VAL A 803 -42.74 10.82 7.23
C VAL A 803 -43.17 9.38 7.51
N LEU A 804 -42.33 8.54 8.11
CA LEU A 804 -42.66 7.16 8.47
C LEU A 804 -43.44 7.10 9.80
N GLU A 805 -44.37 6.15 9.87
CA GLU A 805 -45.10 5.82 11.10
C GLU A 805 -44.38 4.69 11.87
N ASP A 806 -44.60 4.60 13.18
CA ASP A 806 -43.81 3.77 14.10
C ASP A 806 -43.91 2.24 13.83
N ASP A 807 -44.98 1.77 13.18
CA ASP A 807 -45.12 0.41 12.66
C ASP A 807 -44.41 0.22 11.30
N GLU A 808 -44.28 1.28 10.50
CA GLU A 808 -43.70 1.23 9.16
C GLU A 808 -42.17 1.22 9.17
N VAL A 809 -41.53 1.86 10.16
CA VAL A 809 -40.07 2.08 10.23
C VAL A 809 -39.27 0.81 9.90
N SER A 810 -39.62 -0.33 10.50
CA SER A 810 -38.86 -1.58 10.33
C SER A 810 -38.96 -2.13 8.90
N LYS A 811 -40.18 -2.27 8.36
CA LYS A 811 -40.38 -2.79 6.99
C LYS A 811 -39.86 -1.84 5.92
N VAL A 812 -40.12 -0.54 6.04
CA VAL A 812 -39.76 0.42 5.00
C VAL A 812 -38.25 0.61 4.94
N ASN A 813 -37.53 0.59 6.07
CA ASN A 813 -36.07 0.52 6.07
C ASN A 813 -35.55 -0.72 5.33
N GLY A 814 -36.13 -1.90 5.57
CA GLY A 814 -35.78 -3.13 4.84
C GLY A 814 -35.91 -2.98 3.33
N TYR A 815 -36.99 -2.33 2.85
CA TYR A 815 -37.16 -2.04 1.43
C TYR A 815 -36.22 -0.95 0.90
N MET A 816 -35.94 0.10 1.68
CA MET A 816 -35.01 1.17 1.31
C MET A 816 -33.61 0.60 1.07
N PHE A 817 -33.03 -0.07 2.07
CA PHE A 817 -31.70 -0.66 1.95
C PHE A 817 -31.63 -1.75 0.87
N ALA A 818 -32.67 -2.58 0.73
CA ALA A 818 -32.75 -3.53 -0.38
C ALA A 818 -32.79 -2.83 -1.75
N SER A 819 -33.46 -1.69 -1.87
CA SER A 819 -33.49 -0.89 -3.10
C SER A 819 -32.12 -0.28 -3.42
N LYS A 820 -31.33 0.10 -2.40
CA LYS A 820 -29.93 0.52 -2.56
C LYS A 820 -29.05 -0.64 -3.05
N ARG A 821 -29.20 -1.85 -2.51
CA ARG A 821 -28.52 -3.05 -3.03
C ARG A 821 -28.94 -3.40 -4.47
N ALA A 822 -30.22 -3.28 -4.82
CA ALA A 822 -30.69 -3.45 -6.20
C ALA A 822 -30.10 -2.39 -7.14
N GLY A 823 -29.97 -1.13 -6.68
CA GLY A 823 -29.25 -0.08 -7.39
C GLY A 823 -27.80 -0.46 -7.66
N MET A 824 -27.10 -1.00 -6.66
CA MET A 824 -25.72 -1.48 -6.81
C MET A 824 -25.58 -2.59 -7.86
N ILE A 825 -26.48 -3.58 -7.84
CA ILE A 825 -26.46 -4.68 -8.82
C ILE A 825 -26.70 -4.15 -10.25
N VAL A 826 -27.57 -3.16 -10.42
CA VAL A 826 -27.81 -2.54 -11.74
C VAL A 826 -26.60 -1.71 -12.18
N GLY A 827 -26.07 -0.85 -11.31
CA GLY A 827 -24.95 0.03 -11.61
C GLY A 827 -23.63 -0.71 -11.87
N GLY A 828 -23.41 -1.79 -11.14
CA GLY A 828 -22.25 -2.67 -11.23
C GLY A 828 -22.45 -3.78 -12.25
N ALA A 829 -23.05 -4.90 -11.85
CA ALA A 829 -23.12 -6.12 -12.66
C ALA A 829 -23.90 -5.96 -13.98
N VAL A 830 -25.05 -5.26 -14.00
CA VAL A 830 -25.89 -5.17 -15.21
C VAL A 830 -25.30 -4.21 -16.25
N LEU A 831 -24.79 -3.04 -15.83
CA LEU A 831 -24.11 -2.12 -16.75
C LEU A 831 -22.68 -2.60 -17.09
N GLY A 832 -21.98 -3.24 -16.14
CA GLY A 832 -20.66 -3.85 -16.32
C GLY A 832 -20.66 -4.96 -17.36
N GLY A 833 -21.65 -5.85 -17.33
CA GLY A 833 -21.85 -6.87 -18.37
C GLY A 833 -22.18 -6.32 -19.77
N LEU A 834 -22.32 -4.99 -19.92
CA LEU A 834 -22.49 -4.32 -21.21
C LEU A 834 -21.23 -3.56 -21.66
N VAL A 835 -20.15 -3.46 -20.86
CA VAL A 835 -18.89 -2.74 -21.17
C VAL A 835 -18.40 -3.08 -22.57
N SER A 836 -18.27 -4.37 -22.89
CA SER A 836 -17.79 -4.87 -24.19
C SER A 836 -18.67 -4.48 -25.40
N SER A 837 -19.89 -3.97 -25.17
CA SER A 837 -20.85 -3.60 -26.23
C SER A 837 -21.09 -2.10 -26.38
N ILE A 838 -20.92 -1.30 -25.31
CA ILE A 838 -21.19 0.15 -25.32
C ILE A 838 -20.06 1.02 -24.76
N GLY A 839 -19.01 0.40 -24.20
CA GLY A 839 -17.89 1.07 -23.52
C GLY A 839 -18.28 1.78 -22.22
N ILE A 840 -17.27 2.14 -21.42
CA ILE A 840 -17.46 2.84 -20.14
C ILE A 840 -18.27 4.14 -20.27
N ARG A 841 -18.05 4.89 -21.36
CA ARG A 841 -18.81 6.10 -21.70
C ARG A 841 -20.28 5.80 -21.98
N GLY A 842 -20.59 4.67 -22.61
CA GLY A 842 -21.96 4.22 -22.83
C GLY A 842 -22.69 3.98 -21.51
N MET A 843 -22.00 3.42 -20.51
CA MET A 843 -22.57 3.20 -19.18
C MET A 843 -22.87 4.52 -18.45
N LEU A 844 -21.90 5.44 -18.39
CA LEU A 844 -22.09 6.78 -17.81
C LEU A 844 -23.24 7.53 -18.51
N ALA A 845 -23.34 7.39 -19.85
CA ALA A 845 -24.41 7.99 -20.65
C ALA A 845 -25.79 7.36 -20.42
N VAL A 846 -25.88 6.13 -19.88
CA VAL A 846 -27.13 5.49 -19.42
C VAL A 846 -27.50 5.95 -18.01
N GLN A 847 -26.53 6.18 -17.12
CA GLN A 847 -26.79 6.62 -15.74
C GLN A 847 -27.35 8.04 -15.66
N LEU A 848 -26.80 8.98 -16.43
CA LEU A 848 -27.25 10.38 -16.43
C LEU A 848 -28.77 10.55 -16.67
N PRO A 849 -29.37 10.03 -17.77
CA PRO A 849 -30.81 10.14 -17.99
C PRO A 849 -31.63 9.37 -16.96
N LEU A 850 -31.08 8.31 -16.36
CA LEU A 850 -31.76 7.55 -15.30
C LEU A 850 -31.84 8.35 -13.99
N LEU A 851 -30.76 8.99 -13.57
CA LEU A 851 -30.75 9.88 -12.41
C LEU A 851 -31.65 11.11 -12.63
N LEU A 852 -31.61 11.70 -13.83
CA LEU A 852 -32.51 12.81 -14.19
C LEU A 852 -33.99 12.38 -14.21
N LEU A 853 -34.28 11.16 -14.66
CA LEU A 853 -35.64 10.59 -14.61
C LEU A 853 -36.09 10.37 -13.15
N ILE A 854 -35.22 9.87 -12.28
CA ILE A 854 -35.52 9.72 -10.85
C ILE A 854 -35.74 11.10 -10.21
N MET A 855 -34.98 12.12 -10.58
CA MET A 855 -35.13 13.50 -10.09
C MET A 855 -36.49 14.13 -10.44
N VAL A 856 -37.20 13.65 -11.46
CA VAL A 856 -38.60 14.07 -11.73
C VAL A 856 -39.50 13.76 -10.54
N LEU A 857 -39.29 12.64 -9.83
CA LEU A 857 -40.14 12.21 -8.73
C LEU A 857 -40.18 13.22 -7.56
N PRO A 858 -39.07 13.54 -6.85
CA PRO A 858 -39.09 14.54 -5.79
C PRO A 858 -39.48 15.94 -6.29
N MET A 859 -39.37 16.23 -7.59
CA MET A 859 -39.82 17.50 -8.15
C MET A 859 -41.35 17.71 -8.01
N PHE A 860 -42.14 16.63 -8.01
CA PHE A 860 -43.61 16.67 -7.92
C PHE A 860 -44.20 16.09 -6.62
N LEU A 861 -43.38 15.71 -5.65
CA LEU A 861 -43.83 15.23 -4.34
C LEU A 861 -43.99 16.38 -3.34
N TYR A 862 -45.14 16.40 -2.64
CA TYR A 862 -45.35 17.22 -1.45
C TYR A 862 -44.91 16.42 -0.21
N GLU A 863 -44.06 17.00 0.65
CA GLU A 863 -43.67 16.33 1.91
C GLU A 863 -44.84 16.20 2.88
N LYS A 864 -45.50 17.34 3.15
CA LYS A 864 -46.60 17.48 4.12
C LYS A 864 -47.71 18.36 3.51
N PRO A 865 -48.96 18.27 3.96
CA PRO A 865 -50.05 19.12 3.48
C PRO A 865 -49.75 20.62 3.67
N GLY A 866 -50.18 21.45 2.71
CA GLY A 866 -49.97 22.91 2.73
C GLY A 866 -48.60 23.39 2.24
N THR A 867 -47.69 22.48 1.83
CA THR A 867 -46.41 22.85 1.19
C THR A 867 -46.61 23.28 -0.28
N ARG A 868 -45.63 23.99 -0.86
CA ARG A 868 -45.60 24.38 -2.29
C ARG A 868 -44.51 23.61 -3.04
N LEU A 869 -44.77 23.21 -4.29
CA LEU A 869 -43.74 22.60 -5.14
C LEU A 869 -42.72 23.63 -5.64
N PHE A 870 -43.19 24.81 -6.05
CA PHE A 870 -42.39 25.88 -6.65
C PHE A 870 -42.84 27.26 -6.14
N PRO A 871 -42.01 28.33 -6.27
CA PRO A 871 -42.41 29.69 -5.88
C PRO A 871 -43.70 30.19 -6.54
N TRP A 872 -43.98 29.72 -7.77
CA TRP A 872 -45.16 30.04 -8.56
C TRP A 872 -46.30 28.99 -8.47
N SER A 873 -46.17 27.94 -7.65
CA SER A 873 -47.23 26.94 -7.47
C SER A 873 -48.19 27.33 -6.34
N THR A 874 -49.42 26.86 -6.43
CA THR A 874 -50.35 26.82 -5.28
C THR A 874 -49.79 25.89 -4.19
N ARG A 875 -50.31 26.03 -2.96
CA ARG A 875 -50.11 25.02 -1.90
C ARG A 875 -50.89 23.76 -2.26
N SER A 876 -50.48 22.59 -1.75
CA SER A 876 -51.35 21.40 -1.73
C SER A 876 -52.66 21.72 -0.99
N SER A 877 -53.72 21.01 -1.38
CA SER A 877 -55.10 21.46 -1.31
C SER A 877 -55.58 21.91 0.07
N GLU A 878 -56.29 23.05 0.08
CA GLU A 878 -57.31 23.32 1.08
C GLU A 878 -58.46 22.33 0.86
N SER A 879 -58.45 21.20 1.57
CA SER A 879 -59.67 20.40 1.72
C SER A 879 -60.60 21.06 2.75
N THR A 880 -61.88 21.10 2.41
CA THR A 880 -62.91 21.91 3.07
C THR A 880 -63.13 21.56 4.55
N GLY A 881 -62.77 22.48 5.46
CA GLY A 881 -63.06 22.37 6.90
C GLY A 881 -62.96 23.71 7.61
N SER A 882 -64.07 24.46 7.67
CA SER A 882 -64.11 25.80 8.26
C SER A 882 -64.05 25.78 9.79
N GLU A 883 -62.86 25.90 10.40
CA GLU A 883 -62.68 26.49 11.75
C GLU A 883 -61.22 26.75 12.21
N LYS A 884 -60.21 26.77 11.32
CA LYS A 884 -58.78 26.97 11.72
C LYS A 884 -58.12 28.31 11.39
N ASP A 885 -58.82 29.27 10.77
CA ASP A 885 -58.34 30.65 10.51
C ASP A 885 -58.29 31.55 11.78
N ARG A 886 -58.08 30.97 12.96
CA ARG A 886 -57.83 31.70 14.21
C ARG A 886 -56.56 31.24 14.95
N LEU A 887 -55.89 30.20 14.46
CA LEU A 887 -54.67 29.66 15.09
C LEU A 887 -53.38 30.04 14.33
N SER A 888 -53.50 30.61 13.12
CA SER A 888 -52.35 31.06 12.31
C SER A 888 -51.87 32.48 12.61
N GLU A 889 -52.59 33.25 13.44
CA GLU A 889 -52.09 34.53 13.98
C GLU A 889 -51.42 34.34 15.35
N GLU A 890 -51.67 33.24 16.08
CA GLU A 890 -50.97 32.93 17.33
C GLU A 890 -49.55 32.36 17.08
N SER A 891 -49.31 31.70 15.94
CA SER A 891 -47.98 31.14 15.62
C SER A 891 -46.88 32.20 15.54
N ASP A 892 -47.18 33.41 15.05
CA ASP A 892 -46.21 34.50 14.90
C ASP A 892 -45.86 35.21 16.24
N GLU A 893 -46.59 34.94 17.33
CA GLU A 893 -46.22 35.35 18.69
C GLU A 893 -45.51 34.24 19.48
N VAL A 894 -45.94 32.98 19.34
CA VAL A 894 -45.24 31.82 19.92
C VAL A 894 -43.80 31.76 19.43
N ASP A 895 -43.58 32.08 18.14
CA ASP A 895 -42.26 32.13 17.53
C ASP A 895 -41.43 33.35 17.94
N LYS A 896 -41.60 33.90 19.16
CA LYS A 896 -40.69 34.86 19.81
C LYS A 896 -40.09 34.40 21.15
N LYS A 897 -40.61 33.35 21.79
CA LYS A 897 -40.05 32.78 23.03
C LYS A 897 -38.87 31.85 22.71
N LEU A 898 -37.85 31.79 23.59
CA LEU A 898 -36.78 30.80 23.49
C LEU A 898 -37.12 29.59 24.37
N TYR A 899 -36.79 28.38 23.93
CA TYR A 899 -37.26 27.15 24.59
C TYR A 899 -36.77 27.04 26.05
N TRP A 900 -35.56 27.50 26.33
CA TRP A 900 -34.95 27.50 27.67
C TRP A 900 -35.42 28.64 28.60
N ASP A 901 -36.39 29.46 28.17
CA ASP A 901 -37.10 30.40 29.05
C ASP A 901 -38.35 29.74 29.67
N ASP A 902 -38.60 28.46 29.38
CA ASP A 902 -39.64 27.68 30.03
C ASP A 902 -39.14 27.00 31.33
N PRO A 903 -39.84 27.14 32.48
CA PRO A 903 -39.44 26.48 33.71
C PRO A 903 -39.37 24.95 33.62
N GLU A 904 -40.20 24.31 32.80
CA GLU A 904 -40.23 22.84 32.66
C GLU A 904 -39.01 22.28 31.92
N GLU A 905 -38.34 23.11 31.12
CA GLU A 905 -37.11 22.74 30.40
C GLU A 905 -35.85 22.81 31.29
N SER A 906 -35.97 23.34 32.52
CA SER A 906 -34.84 23.47 33.46
C SER A 906 -34.18 22.14 33.86
N ARG A 907 -34.90 21.01 33.76
CA ARG A 907 -34.35 19.66 33.95
C ARG A 907 -33.24 19.32 32.94
N TRP A 908 -33.29 19.86 31.73
CA TRP A 908 -32.30 19.66 30.68
C TRP A 908 -31.15 20.67 30.79
N TRP A 909 -30.51 20.72 31.96
CA TRP A 909 -29.49 21.73 32.29
C TRP A 909 -28.37 21.85 31.26
N ALA A 910 -27.96 20.74 30.64
CA ALA A 910 -26.94 20.69 29.59
C ALA A 910 -27.43 21.37 28.30
N ALA A 911 -28.65 21.05 27.85
CA ALA A 911 -29.26 21.69 26.68
C ALA A 911 -29.47 23.20 26.89
N VAL A 912 -29.98 23.59 28.07
CA VAL A 912 -30.12 25.01 28.48
C VAL A 912 -28.77 25.74 28.44
N ALA A 913 -27.69 25.10 28.90
CA ALA A 913 -26.36 25.69 28.86
C ALA A 913 -25.83 25.88 27.42
N VAL A 914 -26.03 24.89 26.54
CA VAL A 914 -25.64 24.96 25.12
C VAL A 914 -26.45 26.01 24.37
N GLY A 915 -27.78 26.04 24.54
CA GLY A 915 -28.67 27.05 23.92
C GLY A 915 -28.31 28.48 24.33
N LYS A 916 -27.99 28.72 25.60
CA LYS A 916 -27.50 30.02 26.07
C LYS A 916 -26.11 30.37 25.55
N ALA A 917 -25.19 29.40 25.50
CA ALA A 917 -23.86 29.59 24.94
C ALA A 917 -23.86 29.87 23.42
N THR A 918 -24.89 29.45 22.69
CA THR A 918 -25.06 29.77 21.27
C THR A 918 -25.80 31.09 21.04
N PHE A 919 -26.70 31.51 21.93
CA PHE A 919 -27.54 32.70 21.74
C PHE A 919 -27.07 33.99 22.46
N GLU A 920 -26.46 33.92 23.65
CA GLU A 920 -26.09 35.14 24.41
C GLU A 920 -24.96 35.93 23.73
N GLU A 921 -25.02 37.26 23.71
CA GLU A 921 -23.95 38.13 23.17
C GLU A 921 -22.59 37.94 23.89
N LYS A 922 -22.62 37.50 25.16
CA LYS A 922 -21.44 37.26 25.99
C LYS A 922 -21.53 35.93 26.72
N ILE A 923 -20.52 35.10 26.55
CA ILE A 923 -20.46 33.71 27.00
C ILE A 923 -19.31 33.47 27.97
N SER A 924 -19.27 32.30 28.62
CA SER A 924 -18.18 31.94 29.52
C SER A 924 -16.88 31.64 28.75
N ILE A 925 -15.73 31.85 29.38
CA ILE A 925 -14.42 31.53 28.78
C ILE A 925 -14.34 30.05 28.34
N PRO A 926 -14.77 29.04 29.13
CA PRO A 926 -14.83 27.65 28.65
C PRO A 926 -15.66 27.48 27.39
N ALA A 927 -16.87 28.06 27.32
CA ALA A 927 -17.73 27.94 26.15
C ALA A 927 -17.09 28.57 24.90
N PHE A 928 -16.44 29.73 25.05
CA PHE A 928 -15.69 30.37 23.98
C PHE A 928 -14.55 29.48 23.45
N ILE A 929 -13.72 28.93 24.35
CA ILE A 929 -12.62 28.04 23.97
C ILE A 929 -13.17 26.78 23.26
N THR A 930 -14.26 26.19 23.77
CA THR A 930 -14.92 25.03 23.14
C THR A 930 -15.40 25.36 21.72
N ILE A 931 -16.10 26.48 21.52
CA ILE A 931 -16.61 26.88 20.19
C ILE A 931 -15.46 27.13 19.21
N ILE A 932 -14.41 27.85 19.63
CA ILE A 932 -13.23 28.11 18.78
C ILE A 932 -12.47 26.81 18.46
N SER A 933 -12.32 25.89 19.42
CA SER A 933 -11.67 24.60 19.19
C SER A 933 -12.42 23.75 18.18
N ILE A 934 -13.75 23.65 18.30
CA ILE A 934 -14.59 22.94 17.33
C ILE A 934 -14.52 23.61 15.95
N PHE A 935 -14.55 24.94 15.89
CA PHE A 935 -14.43 25.68 14.63
C PHE A 935 -13.08 25.45 13.94
N ILE A 936 -11.97 25.45 14.68
CA ILE A 936 -10.63 25.14 14.16
C ILE A 936 -10.58 23.70 13.64
N PHE A 937 -11.10 22.74 14.41
CA PHE A 937 -11.14 21.34 13.98
C PHE A 937 -11.94 21.15 12.68
N VAL A 938 -13.17 21.67 12.64
CA VAL A 938 -14.04 21.54 11.45
C VAL A 938 -13.47 22.29 10.26
N SER A 939 -12.88 23.47 10.45
CA SER A 939 -12.27 24.24 9.34
C SER A 939 -11.01 23.55 8.79
N GLY A 940 -10.17 22.99 9.66
CA GLY A 940 -9.03 22.17 9.24
C GLY A 940 -9.46 20.90 8.51
N LEU A 941 -10.49 20.22 9.01
CA LEU A 941 -11.04 19.01 8.41
C LEU A 941 -11.69 19.29 7.05
N VAL A 942 -12.48 20.36 6.92
CA VAL A 942 -13.07 20.77 5.64
C VAL A 942 -11.99 21.16 4.64
N PHE A 943 -10.92 21.82 5.08
CA PHE A 943 -9.78 22.12 4.20
C PHE A 943 -9.13 20.83 3.68
N ALA A 944 -8.83 19.88 4.57
CA ALA A 944 -8.25 18.58 4.23
C ALA A 944 -9.12 17.74 3.27
N ILE A 945 -10.44 17.71 3.51
CA ILE A 945 -11.43 17.07 2.63
C ILE A 945 -11.45 17.73 1.24
N VAL A 946 -11.32 19.07 1.16
CA VAL A 946 -11.34 19.80 -0.12
C VAL A 946 -10.00 19.71 -0.86
N SER A 947 -8.89 19.54 -0.16
CA SER A 947 -7.58 19.28 -0.77
C SER A 947 -7.34 17.80 -1.11
N VAL A 948 -8.29 16.91 -0.82
CA VAL A 948 -8.18 15.45 -0.99
C VAL A 948 -6.94 14.88 -0.28
N ASP A 949 -6.54 15.50 0.83
CA ASP A 949 -5.33 15.14 1.60
C ASP A 949 -5.63 15.34 3.09
N LEU A 950 -5.59 14.25 3.87
CA LEU A 950 -5.76 14.27 5.33
C LEU A 950 -4.44 14.42 6.11
N THR A 951 -3.30 14.45 5.43
CA THR A 951 -1.97 14.65 6.01
C THR A 951 -1.59 16.13 6.11
N VAL A 952 -2.18 17.02 5.27
CA VAL A 952 -1.79 18.43 5.11
C VAL A 952 -1.39 19.07 6.44
N PRO A 953 -0.20 19.71 6.55
CA PRO A 953 0.29 20.30 7.79
C PRO A 953 -0.66 21.27 8.49
N PHE A 954 -1.61 21.88 7.75
CA PHE A 954 -2.67 22.71 8.30
C PHE A 954 -3.67 21.92 9.17
N TYR A 955 -4.17 20.78 8.68
CA TYR A 955 -5.13 19.96 9.44
C TYR A 955 -4.48 19.28 10.64
N SER A 956 -3.27 18.74 10.47
CA SER A 956 -2.49 18.16 11.57
C SER A 956 -2.26 19.17 12.72
N LYS A 957 -1.95 20.44 12.39
CA LYS A 957 -1.88 21.53 13.39
C LYS A 957 -3.25 21.90 13.96
N ALA A 958 -4.29 22.00 13.13
CA ALA A 958 -5.65 22.31 13.57
C ALA A 958 -6.19 21.26 14.57
N LYS A 959 -5.93 19.98 14.32
CA LYS A 959 -6.25 18.85 15.22
C LYS A 959 -5.59 19.05 16.60
N ILE A 960 -4.28 19.24 16.65
CA ILE A 960 -3.54 19.43 17.91
C ILE A 960 -4.07 20.65 18.69
N VAL A 961 -4.26 21.79 18.02
CA VAL A 961 -4.76 23.03 18.63
C VAL A 961 -6.18 22.86 19.16
N ALA A 962 -7.07 22.20 18.40
CA ALA A 962 -8.45 21.97 18.80
C ALA A 962 -8.56 21.03 20.02
N PHE A 963 -7.87 19.89 20.01
CA PHE A 963 -7.89 18.96 21.14
C PHE A 963 -7.26 19.58 22.39
N GLY A 964 -6.13 20.28 22.26
CA GLY A 964 -5.53 21.03 23.38
C GLY A 964 -6.47 22.11 23.93
N GLY A 965 -7.19 22.81 23.05
CA GLY A 965 -8.22 23.79 23.43
C GLY A 965 -9.41 23.16 24.16
N LEU A 966 -9.90 21.99 23.75
CA LEU A 966 -10.98 21.28 24.46
C LEU A 966 -10.54 20.85 25.87
N VAL A 967 -9.32 20.32 26.03
CA VAL A 967 -8.75 20.00 27.36
C VAL A 967 -8.63 21.25 28.22
N LEU A 968 -8.15 22.37 27.65
CA LEU A 968 -8.09 23.66 28.33
C LEU A 968 -9.47 24.16 28.76
N ALA A 969 -10.50 24.01 27.92
CA ALA A 969 -11.88 24.41 28.25
C ALA A 969 -12.42 23.63 29.46
N ILE A 970 -12.17 22.31 29.53
CA ILE A 970 -12.53 21.47 30.68
C ILE A 970 -11.79 21.93 31.94
N PHE A 971 -10.48 22.17 31.85
CA PHE A 971 -9.66 22.63 32.97
C PHE A 971 -10.12 24.00 33.51
N VAL A 972 -10.39 24.97 32.62
CA VAL A 972 -10.90 26.30 32.99
C VAL A 972 -12.32 26.20 33.57
N ALA A 973 -13.18 25.31 33.07
CA ALA A 973 -14.51 25.08 33.64
C ALA A 973 -14.43 24.50 35.07
N PHE A 974 -13.53 23.54 35.29
CA PHE A 974 -13.26 22.95 36.61
C PHE A 974 -12.70 23.99 37.59
N PHE A 975 -11.72 24.79 37.15
CA PHE A 975 -11.12 25.86 37.96
C PHE A 975 -12.12 26.97 38.31
N ASN A 976 -12.99 27.36 37.37
CA ASN A 976 -14.06 28.33 37.61
C ASN A 976 -15.10 27.81 38.61
N ARG A 977 -15.43 26.50 38.59
CA ARG A 977 -16.25 25.85 39.62
C ARG A 977 -15.56 25.81 40.99
N LEU A 978 -14.26 25.50 41.04
CA LEU A 978 -13.47 25.51 42.28
C LEU A 978 -13.49 26.89 42.95
N ILE A 979 -13.18 27.96 42.21
CA ILE A 979 -13.22 29.34 42.72
C ILE A 979 -14.63 29.71 43.20
N GLY A 980 -15.67 29.39 42.41
CA GLY A 980 -17.05 29.66 42.77
C GLY A 980 -17.52 28.94 44.04
N SER A 981 -17.01 27.73 44.30
CA SER A 981 -17.38 26.94 45.49
C SER A 981 -16.74 27.41 46.80
N GLY A 982 -15.68 28.24 46.73
CA GLY A 982 -14.88 28.64 47.89
C GLY A 982 -15.32 29.92 48.61
N SER A 983 -16.14 30.78 48.00
CA SER A 983 -16.50 32.08 48.58
C SER A 983 -17.84 32.07 49.31
N ARG A 984 -17.80 32.25 50.64
CA ARG A 984 -18.98 32.40 51.51
C ARG A 984 -19.31 33.87 51.84
N TYR A 985 -18.79 34.81 51.04
CA TYR A 985 -19.03 36.25 51.15
C TYR A 985 -19.60 36.80 49.84
N ASP A 986 -20.58 37.71 49.97
CA ASP A 986 -21.25 38.38 48.84
C ASP A 986 -20.23 39.07 47.93
N GLY A 987 -20.23 38.68 46.63
CA GLY A 987 -19.28 39.17 45.63
C GLY A 987 -18.35 38.11 45.02
N GLY A 988 -18.66 36.81 45.17
CA GLY A 988 -17.86 35.70 44.61
C GLY A 988 -17.65 35.82 43.09
N GLY A 989 -16.38 35.99 42.68
CA GLY A 989 -16.00 36.25 41.28
C GLY A 989 -16.06 35.01 40.39
N SER A 990 -17.04 34.98 39.47
CA SER A 990 -16.94 34.19 38.25
C SER A 990 -15.95 34.83 37.28
N LEU A 991 -15.29 34.03 36.45
CA LEU A 991 -14.48 34.54 35.34
C LEU A 991 -15.31 35.47 34.43
N PRO A 992 -14.74 36.58 33.92
CA PRO A 992 -15.48 37.53 33.09
C PRO A 992 -15.99 36.87 31.80
N LYS A 993 -17.24 37.19 31.42
CA LYS A 993 -17.81 36.74 30.14
C LYS A 993 -17.14 37.46 28.96
N VAL A 994 -16.87 36.72 27.90
CA VAL A 994 -16.24 37.19 26.64
C VAL A 994 -17.28 37.30 25.51
N PRO A 995 -17.07 38.10 24.46
CA PRO A 995 -17.99 38.18 23.33
C PRO A 995 -18.21 36.82 22.65
N ASN A 996 -19.44 36.54 22.24
CA ASN A 996 -19.80 35.31 21.54
C ASN A 996 -19.44 35.42 20.04
N PRO A 997 -18.67 34.48 19.44
CA PRO A 997 -18.37 34.51 18.00
C PRO A 997 -19.63 34.45 17.11
N PHE A 998 -20.73 33.84 17.58
CA PHE A 998 -22.00 33.80 16.83
C PHE A 998 -22.76 35.15 16.79
N SER A 999 -22.27 36.19 17.47
CA SER A 999 -22.82 37.56 17.36
C SER A 999 -22.59 38.22 15.99
N LEU A 1000 -21.76 37.61 15.13
CA LEU A 1000 -21.56 38.01 13.73
C LEU A 1000 -22.71 37.58 12.80
N LEU A 1001 -23.56 36.62 13.23
CA LEU A 1001 -24.68 36.11 12.45
C LEU A 1001 -25.93 36.98 12.60
N SER A 1002 -26.88 36.87 11.67
CA SER A 1002 -28.17 37.53 11.81
C SER A 1002 -28.92 36.99 13.02
N GLN A 1003 -29.69 37.83 13.73
CA GLN A 1003 -30.43 37.43 14.94
C GLN A 1003 -31.39 36.25 14.68
N SER A 1004 -31.92 36.13 13.47
CA SER A 1004 -32.72 34.98 13.03
C SER A 1004 -31.86 33.70 12.92
N SER A 1005 -30.70 33.79 12.26
CA SER A 1005 -29.76 32.68 12.10
C SER A 1005 -29.21 32.17 13.44
N THR A 1006 -28.76 33.07 14.32
CA THR A 1006 -28.26 32.73 15.66
C THR A 1006 -29.33 32.03 16.50
N ARG A 1007 -30.60 32.45 16.37
CA ARG A 1007 -31.71 31.82 17.07
C ARG A 1007 -31.98 30.41 16.56
N THR A 1008 -32.05 30.21 15.24
CA THR A 1008 -32.27 28.88 14.66
C THR A 1008 -31.15 27.93 15.08
N LEU A 1009 -29.88 28.35 14.95
CA LEU A 1009 -28.72 27.58 15.40
C LEU A 1009 -28.79 27.19 16.88
N ALA A 1010 -29.17 28.14 17.75
CA ALA A 1010 -29.26 27.90 19.18
C ALA A 1010 -30.43 26.99 19.57
N GLN A 1011 -31.57 27.07 18.86
CA GLN A 1011 -32.71 26.16 19.02
C GLN A 1011 -32.36 24.74 18.55
N THR A 1012 -31.70 24.58 17.40
CA THR A 1012 -31.22 23.26 16.92
C THR A 1012 -30.20 22.67 17.90
N SER A 1013 -29.25 23.46 18.37
CA SER A 1013 -28.22 23.01 19.33
C SER A 1013 -28.80 22.61 20.68
N PHE A 1014 -29.82 23.34 21.18
CA PHE A 1014 -30.60 22.97 22.36
C PHE A 1014 -31.31 21.62 22.15
N ASN A 1015 -32.07 21.48 21.05
CA ASN A 1015 -32.83 20.27 20.76
C ASN A 1015 -31.92 19.04 20.60
N LEU A 1016 -30.77 19.19 19.94
CA LEU A 1016 -29.80 18.12 19.73
C LEU A 1016 -29.16 17.66 21.05
N THR A 1017 -28.76 18.62 21.88
CA THR A 1017 -28.21 18.31 23.22
C THR A 1017 -29.23 17.59 24.08
N LYS A 1018 -30.52 17.96 23.98
CA LYS A 1018 -31.63 17.30 24.68
C LYS A 1018 -31.83 15.86 24.19
N ALA A 1019 -31.79 15.62 22.87
CA ALA A 1019 -31.94 14.30 22.28
C ALA A 1019 -30.84 13.31 22.71
N PHE A 1020 -29.56 13.73 22.69
CA PHE A 1020 -28.44 12.90 23.15
C PHE A 1020 -28.28 12.82 24.68
N HIS A 1021 -29.10 13.53 25.46
CA HIS A 1021 -29.11 13.41 26.93
C HIS A 1021 -29.97 12.24 27.42
N LEU A 1022 -30.77 11.61 26.54
CA LEU A 1022 -31.46 10.35 26.84
C LEU A 1022 -30.45 9.21 26.99
N LYS A 1023 -30.73 8.28 27.90
CA LYS A 1023 -29.80 7.20 28.24
C LYS A 1023 -29.56 6.27 27.04
N SER A 1024 -30.64 5.83 26.41
CA SER A 1024 -30.57 4.93 25.25
C SER A 1024 -29.96 5.64 24.04
N SER A 1025 -30.28 6.93 23.82
CA SER A 1025 -29.70 7.72 22.73
C SER A 1025 -28.18 7.89 22.85
N PHE A 1026 -27.65 7.98 24.07
CA PHE A 1026 -26.22 8.06 24.33
C PHE A 1026 -25.53 6.70 24.20
N LEU A 1027 -26.11 5.64 24.79
CA LEU A 1027 -25.59 4.27 24.66
C LEU A 1027 -25.57 3.77 23.21
N LEU A 1028 -26.54 4.19 22.41
CA LEU A 1028 -26.64 3.83 21.00
C LEU A 1028 -25.46 4.35 20.16
N ILE A 1029 -24.81 5.47 20.54
CA ILE A 1029 -23.58 5.96 19.87
C ILE A 1029 -22.48 4.88 19.92
N PHE A 1030 -22.25 4.32 21.12
CA PHE A 1030 -21.26 3.27 21.33
C PHE A 1030 -21.70 1.94 20.73
N CYS A 1031 -23.00 1.63 20.78
CA CYS A 1031 -23.54 0.46 20.09
C CYS A 1031 -23.22 0.52 18.59
N CYS A 1032 -23.51 1.64 17.92
CA CYS A 1032 -23.22 1.79 16.50
C CYS A 1032 -21.73 1.69 16.17
N LEU A 1033 -20.88 2.33 16.97
CA LEU A 1033 -19.42 2.26 16.79
C LEU A 1033 -18.88 0.82 16.93
N LEU A 1034 -19.39 0.07 17.91
CA LEU A 1034 -18.91 -1.28 18.22
C LEU A 1034 -19.52 -2.36 17.32
N THR A 1035 -20.69 -2.12 16.73
CA THR A 1035 -21.39 -3.09 15.88
C THR A 1035 -20.55 -3.54 14.69
N GLU A 1036 -19.81 -2.63 14.03
CA GLU A 1036 -19.02 -2.94 12.82
C GLU A 1036 -17.55 -3.31 13.15
N MET A 1037 -17.21 -3.47 14.44
CA MET A 1037 -15.85 -3.86 14.86
C MET A 1037 -15.44 -5.27 14.39
N TYR A 1038 -16.35 -6.08 13.84
CA TYR A 1038 -16.01 -7.39 13.28
C TYR A 1038 -15.58 -7.34 11.81
N TYR A 1039 -15.65 -6.19 11.11
CA TYR A 1039 -15.29 -6.11 9.69
C TYR A 1039 -13.81 -6.39 9.37
N PHE A 1040 -12.91 -6.42 10.37
CA PHE A 1040 -11.55 -6.96 10.17
C PHE A 1040 -11.55 -8.46 9.80
N LEU A 1041 -12.65 -9.18 10.03
CA LEU A 1041 -12.83 -10.55 9.55
C LEU A 1041 -13.07 -10.64 8.04
N ASP A 1042 -13.45 -9.55 7.38
CA ASP A 1042 -13.77 -9.61 5.94
C ASP A 1042 -12.50 -9.84 5.09
N PRO A 1043 -11.36 -9.15 5.30
CA PRO A 1043 -10.08 -9.51 4.68
C PRO A 1043 -9.64 -10.95 4.99
N ILE A 1044 -9.79 -11.42 6.23
CA ILE A 1044 -9.44 -12.80 6.63
C ILE A 1044 -10.30 -13.83 5.88
N ILE A 1045 -11.58 -13.51 5.62
CA ILE A 1045 -12.47 -14.35 4.81
C ILE A 1045 -12.06 -14.36 3.33
N ILE A 1046 -11.51 -13.25 2.81
CA ILE A 1046 -11.00 -13.19 1.43
C ILE A 1046 -9.79 -14.11 1.28
N ASP A 1047 -8.80 -14.01 2.16
CA ASP A 1047 -7.63 -14.90 2.21
C ASP A 1047 -8.04 -16.38 2.23
N ILE A 1048 -8.93 -16.75 3.16
CA ILE A 1048 -9.44 -18.12 3.28
C ILE A 1048 -10.11 -18.60 1.98
N LEU A 1049 -10.88 -17.76 1.29
CA LEU A 1049 -11.62 -18.14 0.08
C LEU A 1049 -10.73 -18.16 -1.18
N VAL A 1050 -9.86 -17.17 -1.35
CA VAL A 1050 -9.03 -17.00 -2.55
C VAL A 1050 -7.76 -17.82 -2.42
N VAL A 1051 -6.90 -17.49 -1.44
CA VAL A 1051 -5.58 -18.10 -1.25
C VAL A 1051 -5.71 -19.55 -0.76
N GLN A 1052 -6.39 -19.76 0.38
CA GLN A 1052 -6.40 -21.09 1.02
C GLN A 1052 -7.37 -22.09 0.36
N SER A 1053 -8.42 -21.61 -0.30
CA SER A 1053 -9.45 -22.45 -0.94
C SER A 1053 -9.39 -22.47 -2.47
N GLY A 1054 -8.47 -21.71 -3.10
CA GLY A 1054 -8.27 -21.70 -4.55
C GLY A 1054 -9.48 -21.20 -5.35
N TRP A 1055 -10.14 -20.12 -4.92
CA TRP A 1055 -11.21 -19.50 -5.70
C TRP A 1055 -10.66 -18.37 -6.58
N GLY A 1056 -10.55 -18.61 -7.89
CA GLY A 1056 -10.21 -17.56 -8.85
C GLY A 1056 -11.24 -16.42 -8.91
N ASP A 1057 -10.82 -15.26 -9.41
CA ASP A 1057 -11.49 -13.96 -9.18
C ASP A 1057 -12.90 -13.88 -9.77
N ALA A 1058 -13.12 -14.47 -10.94
CA ALA A 1058 -14.46 -14.54 -11.55
C ALA A 1058 -15.45 -15.30 -10.65
N LYS A 1059 -15.00 -16.39 -10.03
CA LYS A 1059 -15.80 -17.22 -9.10
C LYS A 1059 -16.04 -16.48 -7.79
N TYR A 1060 -15.02 -15.88 -7.19
CA TYR A 1060 -15.14 -15.05 -5.99
C TYR A 1060 -16.12 -13.88 -6.23
N SER A 1061 -15.92 -13.10 -7.29
CA SER A 1061 -16.74 -11.95 -7.66
C SER A 1061 -18.20 -12.31 -7.93
N LEU A 1062 -18.46 -13.43 -8.62
CA LEU A 1062 -19.82 -13.90 -8.87
C LEU A 1062 -20.54 -14.37 -7.59
N ILE A 1063 -19.85 -15.11 -6.72
CA ILE A 1063 -20.44 -15.69 -5.51
C ILE A 1063 -20.61 -14.66 -4.40
N VAL A 1064 -19.58 -13.86 -4.13
CA VAL A 1064 -19.57 -12.85 -3.05
C VAL A 1064 -20.24 -11.55 -3.52
N GLY A 1065 -19.79 -11.00 -4.65
CA GLY A 1065 -20.33 -9.77 -5.24
C GLY A 1065 -21.73 -9.92 -5.86
N GLY A 1066 -22.07 -11.09 -6.39
CA GLY A 1066 -23.43 -11.41 -6.88
C GLY A 1066 -24.30 -12.06 -5.79
N GLY A 1067 -24.00 -13.32 -5.47
CA GLY A 1067 -24.79 -14.15 -4.56
C GLY A 1067 -24.88 -13.60 -3.14
N GLY A 1068 -23.76 -13.14 -2.56
CA GLY A 1068 -23.69 -12.57 -1.21
C GLY A 1068 -24.46 -11.26 -1.07
N ILE A 1069 -24.38 -10.36 -2.05
CA ILE A 1069 -25.17 -9.12 -2.07
C ILE A 1069 -26.68 -9.43 -2.19
N LEU A 1070 -27.08 -10.38 -3.04
CA LEU A 1070 -28.47 -10.83 -3.14
C LEU A 1070 -28.97 -11.45 -1.83
N ALA A 1071 -28.17 -12.32 -1.18
CA ALA A 1071 -28.52 -12.90 0.12
C ALA A 1071 -28.69 -11.82 1.19
N THR A 1072 -27.81 -10.81 1.21
CA THR A 1072 -27.89 -9.65 2.10
C THR A 1072 -29.16 -8.84 1.85
N MET A 1073 -29.53 -8.62 0.59
CA MET A 1073 -30.77 -7.93 0.21
C MET A 1073 -32.02 -8.67 0.71
N PHE A 1074 -32.08 -10.00 0.57
CA PHE A 1074 -33.16 -10.82 1.14
C PHE A 1074 -33.14 -10.78 2.68
N GLY A 1075 -31.96 -10.76 3.30
CA GLY A 1075 -31.78 -10.60 4.74
C GLY A 1075 -32.33 -9.27 5.26
N GLN A 1076 -32.08 -8.16 4.56
CA GLN A 1076 -32.61 -6.83 4.91
C GLN A 1076 -34.14 -6.77 4.82
N ILE A 1077 -34.73 -7.37 3.77
CA ILE A 1077 -36.19 -7.47 3.65
C ILE A 1077 -36.75 -8.32 4.80
N ALA A 1078 -36.21 -9.53 5.01
CA ALA A 1078 -36.66 -10.44 6.05
C ALA A 1078 -36.53 -9.83 7.46
N GLY A 1079 -35.40 -9.19 7.77
CA GLY A 1079 -35.15 -8.49 9.02
C GLY A 1079 -36.13 -7.34 9.24
N GLY A 1080 -36.48 -6.58 8.20
CA GLY A 1080 -37.51 -5.53 8.29
C GLY A 1080 -38.90 -6.07 8.65
N PHE A 1081 -39.32 -7.19 8.03
CA PHE A 1081 -40.58 -7.88 8.38
C PHE A 1081 -40.56 -8.49 9.79
N LEU A 1082 -39.46 -9.12 10.18
CA LEU A 1082 -39.31 -9.77 11.49
C LEU A 1082 -39.21 -8.73 12.62
N GLY A 1083 -38.55 -7.60 12.38
CA GLY A 1083 -38.43 -6.48 13.32
C GLY A 1083 -39.76 -5.83 13.67
N GLU A 1084 -40.70 -5.73 12.72
CA GLU A 1084 -42.07 -5.30 13.01
C GLU A 1084 -42.82 -6.36 13.84
N LYS A 1085 -42.71 -7.64 13.46
CA LYS A 1085 -43.47 -8.73 14.09
C LYS A 1085 -43.00 -9.07 15.52
N PHE A 1086 -41.70 -8.99 15.79
CA PHE A 1086 -41.08 -9.45 17.04
C PHE A 1086 -40.41 -8.33 17.85
N GLY A 1087 -40.39 -7.11 17.32
CA GLY A 1087 -39.76 -5.93 17.91
C GLY A 1087 -38.29 -5.77 17.49
N VAL A 1088 -37.95 -4.59 16.98
CA VAL A 1088 -36.63 -4.29 16.36
C VAL A 1088 -35.44 -4.61 17.27
N ARG A 1089 -35.52 -4.31 18.57
CA ARG A 1089 -34.47 -4.63 19.55
C ARG A 1089 -34.24 -6.12 19.72
N ARG A 1090 -35.31 -6.92 19.83
CA ARG A 1090 -35.21 -8.38 19.95
C ARG A 1090 -34.64 -8.97 18.67
N MET A 1091 -35.08 -8.47 17.51
CA MET A 1091 -34.56 -8.91 16.23
C MET A 1091 -33.08 -8.54 16.04
N GLY A 1092 -32.64 -7.38 16.53
CA GLY A 1092 -31.23 -6.99 16.56
C GLY A 1092 -30.39 -7.93 17.44
N MET A 1093 -30.83 -8.21 18.67
CA MET A 1093 -30.12 -9.15 19.56
C MET A 1093 -30.03 -10.56 18.94
N ILE A 1094 -31.11 -11.07 18.34
CA ILE A 1094 -31.11 -12.36 17.64
C ILE A 1094 -30.16 -12.31 16.43
N GLY A 1095 -30.25 -11.27 15.61
CA GLY A 1095 -29.42 -11.08 14.43
C GLY A 1095 -27.92 -11.06 14.76
N PHE A 1096 -27.50 -10.24 15.72
CA PHE A 1096 -26.08 -10.17 16.13
C PHE A 1096 -25.61 -11.44 16.85
N THR A 1097 -26.48 -12.15 17.57
CA THR A 1097 -26.14 -13.47 18.12
C THR A 1097 -25.94 -14.50 17.00
N CYS A 1098 -26.82 -14.54 16.00
CA CYS A 1098 -26.66 -15.39 14.83
C CYS A 1098 -25.40 -15.02 14.03
N LEU A 1099 -25.09 -13.72 13.91
CA LEU A 1099 -23.91 -13.24 13.20
C LEU A 1099 -22.61 -13.61 13.93
N ALA A 1100 -22.57 -13.48 15.26
CA ALA A 1100 -21.46 -13.95 16.08
C ALA A 1100 -21.25 -15.47 15.94
N ILE A 1101 -22.33 -16.24 15.90
CA ILE A 1101 -22.28 -17.69 15.63
C ILE A 1101 -21.76 -17.95 14.21
N CYS A 1102 -22.21 -17.22 13.19
CA CYS A 1102 -21.70 -17.36 11.81
C CYS A 1102 -20.20 -17.02 11.73
N ASN A 1103 -19.76 -15.92 12.35
CA ASN A 1103 -18.36 -15.53 12.39
C ASN A 1103 -17.52 -16.62 13.08
N GLY A 1104 -17.93 -17.11 14.27
CA GLY A 1104 -17.23 -18.19 14.96
C GLY A 1104 -17.29 -19.55 14.23
N MET A 1105 -18.34 -19.81 13.45
CA MET A 1105 -18.47 -21.03 12.64
C MET A 1105 -17.42 -21.11 11.53
N LEU A 1106 -16.87 -19.98 11.06
CA LEU A 1106 -15.79 -19.98 10.07
C LEU A 1106 -14.56 -20.75 10.58
N ALA A 1107 -14.16 -20.52 11.83
CA ALA A 1107 -13.08 -21.25 12.48
C ALA A 1107 -13.41 -22.74 12.67
N VAL A 1108 -14.67 -23.08 12.96
CA VAL A 1108 -15.12 -24.48 13.03
C VAL A 1108 -15.10 -25.18 11.65
N LEU A 1109 -15.15 -24.40 10.57
CA LEU A 1109 -15.09 -24.89 9.19
C LEU A 1109 -13.65 -25.01 8.63
N GLU A 1110 -12.61 -24.72 9.41
CA GLU A 1110 -11.19 -24.84 9.02
C GLU A 1110 -10.88 -26.14 8.23
N PRO A 1111 -11.26 -27.36 8.68
CA PRO A 1111 -10.98 -28.59 7.93
C PRO A 1111 -11.77 -28.76 6.62
N LEU A 1112 -12.60 -27.77 6.27
CA LEU A 1112 -13.56 -27.78 5.16
C LEU A 1112 -13.48 -26.52 4.29
N TRP A 1113 -12.53 -25.60 4.51
CA TRP A 1113 -12.40 -24.38 3.70
C TRP A 1113 -12.24 -24.69 2.20
N THR A 1114 -11.39 -25.66 1.85
CA THR A 1114 -11.24 -26.14 0.45
C THR A 1114 -12.51 -26.73 -0.17
N ASN A 1115 -13.54 -27.04 0.63
CA ASN A 1115 -14.83 -27.54 0.14
C ASN A 1115 -15.71 -26.39 -0.40
N THR A 1116 -15.49 -26.04 -1.67
CA THR A 1116 -16.22 -24.97 -2.37
C THR A 1116 -17.74 -24.96 -2.10
N PRO A 1117 -18.52 -26.05 -2.26
CA PRO A 1117 -19.96 -26.05 -1.96
C PRO A 1117 -20.32 -25.63 -0.53
N ILE A 1118 -19.55 -26.04 0.47
CA ILE A 1118 -19.78 -25.68 1.89
C ILE A 1118 -19.50 -24.19 2.09
N MET A 1119 -18.39 -23.68 1.53
CA MET A 1119 -18.03 -22.27 1.65
C MET A 1119 -18.97 -21.33 0.88
N VAL A 1120 -19.53 -21.76 -0.26
CA VAL A 1120 -20.63 -21.04 -0.94
C VAL A 1120 -21.86 -20.92 -0.02
N VAL A 1121 -22.26 -22.01 0.62
CA VAL A 1121 -23.40 -22.01 1.55
C VAL A 1121 -23.11 -21.12 2.77
N TYR A 1122 -21.88 -21.13 3.28
CA TYR A 1122 -21.43 -20.23 4.35
C TYR A 1122 -21.57 -18.75 3.95
N VAL A 1123 -21.03 -18.35 2.79
CA VAL A 1123 -21.13 -16.96 2.29
C VAL A 1123 -22.57 -16.48 2.17
N LEU A 1124 -23.46 -17.32 1.60
CA LEU A 1124 -24.88 -16.99 1.45
C LEU A 1124 -25.60 -16.87 2.81
N ILE A 1125 -25.29 -17.74 3.78
CA ILE A 1125 -25.84 -17.66 5.14
C ILE A 1125 -25.32 -16.41 5.86
N LYS A 1126 -24.00 -16.14 5.83
CA LYS A 1126 -23.39 -14.95 6.42
C LYS A 1126 -24.06 -13.69 5.87
N GLY A 1127 -24.14 -13.53 4.55
CA GLY A 1127 -24.77 -12.37 3.90
C GLY A 1127 -26.23 -12.16 4.36
N PHE A 1128 -27.04 -13.22 4.36
CA PHE A 1128 -28.43 -13.14 4.85
C PHE A 1128 -28.51 -12.71 6.32
N VAL A 1129 -27.69 -13.31 7.20
CA VAL A 1129 -27.68 -13.00 8.64
C VAL A 1129 -27.17 -11.59 8.92
N THR A 1130 -26.12 -11.13 8.23
CA THR A 1130 -25.65 -9.73 8.28
C THR A 1130 -26.76 -8.77 7.88
N GLY A 1131 -27.47 -9.06 6.78
CA GLY A 1131 -28.61 -8.24 6.32
C GLY A 1131 -29.73 -8.12 7.37
N VAL A 1132 -30.05 -9.21 8.07
CA VAL A 1132 -31.03 -9.24 9.16
C VAL A 1132 -30.56 -8.46 10.40
N ALA A 1133 -29.31 -8.64 10.81
CA ALA A 1133 -28.75 -7.99 12.00
C ALA A 1133 -28.64 -6.47 11.82
N PHE A 1134 -28.05 -6.04 10.69
CA PHE A 1134 -27.83 -4.63 10.38
C PHE A 1134 -29.15 -3.85 10.28
N ILE A 1135 -30.14 -4.39 9.56
CA ILE A 1135 -31.40 -3.65 9.37
C ILE A 1135 -32.19 -3.47 10.69
N ALA A 1136 -32.08 -4.43 11.61
CA ALA A 1136 -32.74 -4.35 12.89
C ALA A 1136 -32.14 -3.25 13.80
N VAL A 1137 -30.82 -3.05 13.80
CA VAL A 1137 -30.20 -1.94 14.55
C VAL A 1137 -30.40 -0.59 13.85
N VAL A 1138 -30.43 -0.53 12.52
CA VAL A 1138 -30.83 0.69 11.78
C VAL A 1138 -32.25 1.11 12.15
N ALA A 1139 -33.19 0.17 12.29
CA ALA A 1139 -34.55 0.45 12.72
C ALA A 1139 -34.63 0.92 14.20
N VAL A 1140 -33.76 0.42 15.09
CA VAL A 1140 -33.59 0.99 16.45
C VAL A 1140 -33.08 2.43 16.36
N CYS A 1141 -32.13 2.73 15.47
CA CYS A 1141 -31.61 4.10 15.29
C CYS A 1141 -32.68 5.07 14.81
N MET A 1142 -33.57 4.66 13.90
CA MET A 1142 -34.69 5.52 13.46
C MET A 1142 -35.69 5.78 14.59
N LYS A 1143 -36.13 4.74 15.33
CA LYS A 1143 -37.04 4.92 16.47
C LYS A 1143 -36.45 5.79 17.60
N MET A 1144 -35.14 5.72 17.81
CA MET A 1144 -34.43 6.56 18.79
C MET A 1144 -34.18 8.00 18.32
N THR A 1145 -34.54 8.35 17.09
CA THR A 1145 -34.28 9.68 16.50
C THR A 1145 -35.48 10.61 16.69
N TRP A 1146 -35.23 11.81 17.21
CA TRP A 1146 -36.28 12.82 17.39
C TRP A 1146 -36.52 13.62 16.11
N SER A 1147 -37.76 13.68 15.63
CA SER A 1147 -38.13 14.35 14.36
C SER A 1147 -37.68 15.82 14.26
N LYS A 1148 -37.56 16.56 15.38
CA LYS A 1148 -37.09 17.96 15.37
C LYS A 1148 -35.61 18.13 15.00
N VAL A 1149 -34.79 17.10 15.16
CA VAL A 1149 -33.34 17.09 14.86
C VAL A 1149 -32.95 15.81 14.11
N GLY A 1150 -33.89 15.27 13.33
CA GLY A 1150 -33.79 13.92 12.79
C GLY A 1150 -32.62 13.74 11.82
N GLY A 1151 -32.35 14.77 11.01
CA GLY A 1151 -31.22 14.77 10.08
C GLY A 1151 -29.87 14.75 10.78
N THR A 1152 -29.75 15.40 11.94
CA THR A 1152 -28.51 15.38 12.73
C THR A 1152 -28.35 14.11 13.54
N GLN A 1153 -29.38 13.74 14.30
CA GLN A 1153 -29.27 12.66 15.29
C GLN A 1153 -29.14 11.28 14.62
N PHE A 1154 -29.97 10.96 13.62
CA PHE A 1154 -29.87 9.68 12.90
C PHE A 1154 -28.53 9.55 12.17
N THR A 1155 -28.10 10.61 11.51
CA THR A 1155 -26.84 10.64 10.75
C THR A 1155 -25.62 10.46 11.64
N ALA A 1156 -25.66 10.96 12.88
CA ALA A 1156 -24.61 10.69 13.85
C ALA A 1156 -24.49 9.19 14.15
N TYR A 1157 -25.60 8.47 14.37
CA TYR A 1157 -25.60 7.00 14.53
C TYR A 1157 -25.03 6.30 13.29
N MET A 1158 -25.48 6.69 12.09
CA MET A 1158 -24.98 6.12 10.84
C MET A 1158 -23.48 6.38 10.62
N SER A 1159 -22.99 7.55 11.03
CA SER A 1159 -21.56 7.89 10.92
C SER A 1159 -20.70 7.11 11.92
N MET A 1160 -21.25 6.68 13.05
CA MET A 1160 -20.54 5.79 14.00
C MET A 1160 -20.38 4.37 13.46
N PHE A 1161 -21.36 3.82 12.73
CA PHE A 1161 -21.18 2.54 12.02
C PHE A 1161 -20.02 2.63 11.01
N ASN A 1162 -20.03 3.66 10.16
CA ASN A 1162 -18.97 3.90 9.16
C ASN A 1162 -17.59 4.06 9.83
N LEU A 1163 -17.49 4.86 10.89
CA LEU A 1163 -16.25 5.03 11.65
C LEU A 1163 -15.78 3.71 12.29
N GLY A 1164 -16.71 2.88 12.78
CA GLY A 1164 -16.41 1.57 13.32
C GLY A 1164 -15.79 0.65 12.26
N GLY A 1165 -16.42 0.54 11.09
CA GLY A 1165 -15.89 -0.27 9.99
C GLY A 1165 -14.48 0.16 9.54
N VAL A 1166 -14.24 1.48 9.40
CA VAL A 1166 -12.92 2.02 9.04
C VAL A 1166 -11.86 1.70 10.11
N ILE A 1167 -12.19 1.83 11.40
CA ILE A 1167 -11.27 1.48 12.48
C ILE A 1167 -10.97 -0.03 12.51
N ALA A 1168 -11.97 -0.88 12.23
CA ALA A 1168 -11.77 -2.33 12.18
C ALA A 1168 -10.82 -2.72 11.04
N LEU A 1169 -11.11 -2.27 9.81
CA LEU A 1169 -10.33 -2.61 8.62
C LEU A 1169 -8.87 -2.12 8.74
N SER A 1170 -8.66 -0.86 9.14
CA SER A 1170 -7.32 -0.26 9.35
C SER A 1170 -6.54 -0.85 10.53
N LYS A 1171 -7.10 -1.82 11.26
CA LYS A 1171 -6.44 -2.53 12.37
C LYS A 1171 -6.32 -4.04 12.16
N THR A 1172 -6.70 -4.55 10.99
CA THR A 1172 -6.66 -5.99 10.69
C THR A 1172 -5.28 -6.60 10.91
N GLY A 1173 -4.21 -6.01 10.35
CA GLY A 1173 -2.83 -6.49 10.54
C GLY A 1173 -2.41 -6.51 12.01
N GLN A 1174 -2.64 -5.43 12.76
CA GLN A 1174 -2.31 -5.34 14.19
C GLN A 1174 -3.11 -6.33 15.06
N VAL A 1175 -4.28 -6.80 14.61
CA VAL A 1175 -5.04 -7.84 15.28
C VAL A 1175 -4.48 -9.23 14.96
N LEU A 1176 -3.97 -9.47 13.74
CA LEU A 1176 -3.28 -10.71 13.38
C LEU A 1176 -1.93 -10.82 14.10
N GLU A 1177 -1.11 -9.77 14.09
CA GLU A 1177 0.14 -9.68 14.86
C GLU A 1177 -0.06 -10.00 16.35
N PHE A 1178 -1.15 -9.49 16.95
CA PHE A 1178 -1.48 -9.74 18.36
C PHE A 1178 -1.82 -11.23 18.67
N PHE A 1179 -2.18 -12.00 17.65
CA PHE A 1179 -2.45 -13.44 17.75
C PHE A 1179 -1.37 -14.29 17.05
N ASP A 1180 -0.13 -13.78 16.96
CA ASP A 1180 1.00 -14.47 16.33
C ASP A 1180 0.71 -14.92 14.87
N ASN A 1181 -0.08 -14.11 14.15
CA ASN A 1181 -0.65 -14.37 12.82
C ASN A 1181 -1.58 -15.59 12.70
N ASP A 1182 -2.05 -16.17 13.81
CA ASP A 1182 -3.07 -17.21 13.81
C ASP A 1182 -4.48 -16.62 13.53
N VAL A 1183 -5.06 -17.00 12.39
CA VAL A 1183 -6.39 -16.58 11.96
C VAL A 1183 -7.52 -17.12 12.86
N ILE A 1184 -7.33 -18.26 13.54
CA ILE A 1184 -8.40 -18.93 14.31
C ILE A 1184 -8.76 -18.14 15.59
N PRO A 1185 -7.81 -17.73 16.46
CA PRO A 1185 -8.07 -16.79 17.56
C PRO A 1185 -8.64 -15.45 17.08
N ALA A 1186 -8.15 -14.91 15.96
CA ALA A 1186 -8.66 -13.67 15.37
C ALA A 1186 -10.15 -13.78 14.98
N ILE A 1187 -10.56 -14.90 14.38
CA ILE A 1187 -11.97 -15.19 14.05
C ILE A 1187 -12.83 -15.25 15.32
N TYR A 1188 -12.38 -15.93 16.38
CA TYR A 1188 -13.11 -15.96 17.66
C TYR A 1188 -13.14 -14.59 18.36
N ALA A 1189 -12.11 -13.77 18.21
CA ALA A 1189 -12.11 -12.40 18.70
C ALA A 1189 -13.18 -11.57 17.97
N GLY A 1190 -13.27 -11.63 16.64
CA GLY A 1190 -14.29 -10.92 15.86
C GLY A 1190 -15.72 -11.39 16.16
N ALA A 1191 -15.93 -12.70 16.35
CA ALA A 1191 -17.18 -13.25 16.86
C ALA A 1191 -17.54 -12.68 18.25
N THR A 1192 -16.55 -12.50 19.12
CA THR A 1192 -16.72 -11.90 20.45
C THR A 1192 -17.04 -10.40 20.38
N LEU A 1193 -16.37 -9.64 19.50
CA LEU A 1193 -16.67 -8.22 19.27
C LEU A 1193 -18.10 -8.04 18.75
N THR A 1194 -18.56 -8.93 17.87
CA THR A 1194 -19.95 -8.95 17.36
C THR A 1194 -20.98 -9.01 18.50
N MET A 1195 -20.67 -9.72 19.61
CA MET A 1195 -21.56 -9.82 20.77
C MET A 1195 -21.67 -8.54 21.60
N PHE A 1196 -20.76 -7.56 21.47
CA PHE A 1196 -20.92 -6.28 22.16
C PHE A 1196 -22.17 -5.53 21.71
N ALA A 1197 -22.57 -5.63 20.44
CA ALA A 1197 -23.85 -5.08 19.96
C ALA A 1197 -25.04 -5.63 20.77
N VAL A 1198 -25.05 -6.94 21.07
CA VAL A 1198 -26.08 -7.57 21.90
C VAL A 1198 -26.06 -7.00 23.33
N VAL A 1199 -24.87 -6.84 23.94
CA VAL A 1199 -24.71 -6.28 25.29
C VAL A 1199 -25.27 -4.86 25.38
N PHE A 1200 -24.96 -3.99 24.42
CA PHE A 1200 -25.50 -2.62 24.40
C PHE A 1200 -27.01 -2.60 24.15
N LEU A 1201 -27.52 -3.43 23.22
CA LEU A 1201 -28.95 -3.52 22.92
C LEU A 1201 -29.80 -3.93 24.13
N ILE A 1202 -29.28 -4.70 25.09
CA ILE A 1202 -30.00 -5.01 26.34
C ILE A 1202 -30.37 -3.74 27.12
N PHE A 1203 -29.47 -2.74 27.16
CA PHE A 1203 -29.62 -1.51 27.95
C PHE A 1203 -30.29 -0.36 27.19
N ILE A 1204 -30.61 -0.55 25.92
CA ILE A 1204 -31.29 0.40 25.04
C ILE A 1204 -32.79 0.11 25.04
N ASP A 1205 -33.60 1.16 25.25
CA ASP A 1205 -35.05 1.17 25.10
C ASP A 1205 -35.42 1.98 23.84
N PRO A 1206 -35.82 1.33 22.73
CA PRO A 1206 -36.10 1.99 21.44
C PRO A 1206 -37.23 3.03 21.49
N GLU A 1207 -38.10 2.98 22.50
CA GLU A 1207 -39.24 3.89 22.62
C GLU A 1207 -38.97 5.05 23.60
N GLU A 1208 -37.77 5.14 24.20
CA GLU A 1208 -37.41 6.24 25.13
C GLU A 1208 -37.55 7.62 24.46
N CYS A 1209 -37.18 7.73 23.18
CA CYS A 1209 -37.32 8.98 22.42
C CYS A 1209 -38.79 9.37 22.23
N ASN A 1210 -39.61 8.45 21.71
CA ASN A 1210 -41.05 8.65 21.50
C ASN A 1210 -41.76 9.07 22.79
N ARG A 1211 -41.48 8.35 23.89
CA ARG A 1211 -42.08 8.55 25.21
C ARG A 1211 -41.66 9.87 25.90
N VAL A 1212 -40.40 10.31 25.73
CA VAL A 1212 -39.84 11.46 26.48
C VAL A 1212 -39.81 12.76 25.67
N LEU A 1213 -39.74 12.69 24.34
CA LEU A 1213 -39.52 13.84 23.44
C LEU A 1213 -40.62 14.06 22.39
N GLU A 1214 -41.37 13.03 21.99
CA GLU A 1214 -42.51 13.17 21.04
C GLU A 1214 -43.88 13.22 21.74
N ASN A 1215 -43.97 12.86 23.03
CA ASN A 1215 -45.22 12.73 23.80
C ASN A 1215 -46.25 11.78 23.17
N LYS A 1216 -45.79 10.76 22.44
CA LYS A 1216 -46.62 9.64 21.96
C LYS A 1216 -46.76 8.58 23.07
N SER A 1217 -47.96 8.02 23.25
CA SER A 1217 -48.15 6.82 24.07
C SER A 1217 -47.81 5.54 23.29
N GLU A 1218 -47.63 4.42 23.99
CA GLU A 1218 -47.39 3.10 23.36
C GLU A 1218 -48.58 2.64 22.48
N ASP A 1219 -49.78 3.18 22.70
CA ASP A 1219 -51.01 2.91 21.94
C ASP A 1219 -51.35 3.99 20.89
N GLY A 1220 -50.50 5.01 20.71
CA GLY A 1220 -50.66 6.05 19.69
C GLY A 1220 -51.64 7.19 20.02
N GLU A 1221 -52.33 7.16 21.17
CA GLU A 1221 -53.11 8.31 21.65
C GLU A 1221 -52.19 9.38 22.28
N VAL A 1222 -52.53 10.66 22.07
CA VAL A 1222 -51.84 11.80 22.69
C VAL A 1222 -52.24 11.87 24.16
N MET A 1223 -51.27 11.69 25.07
CA MET A 1223 -51.53 11.78 26.51
C MET A 1223 -51.92 13.20 26.91
N ASP A 1224 -53.14 13.36 27.42
CA ASP A 1224 -53.55 14.56 28.13
C ASP A 1224 -52.66 14.75 29.37
N ALA A 1225 -52.17 15.98 29.57
CA ALA A 1225 -51.09 16.27 30.51
C ALA A 1225 -51.55 16.21 31.99
N LEU A 1226 -51.65 15.02 32.56
CA LEU A 1226 -51.86 14.78 34.00
C LEU A 1226 -51.26 13.43 34.43
N ILE A 1227 -50.43 13.49 35.49
CA ILE A 1227 -49.64 12.44 36.16
C ILE A 1227 -48.16 12.41 35.73
N MET A 1228 -47.41 13.40 36.23
CA MET A 1228 -46.01 13.18 36.60
C MET A 1228 -45.97 12.67 38.04
N ASP A 1229 -45.60 11.41 38.22
CA ASP A 1229 -44.78 10.92 39.34
C ASP A 1229 -44.46 9.44 39.05
N ALA A 1230 -43.28 9.18 38.50
CA ALA A 1230 -42.72 7.85 38.34
C ALA A 1230 -41.25 7.88 38.77
N ASP A 1231 -40.98 7.12 39.82
CA ASP A 1231 -39.73 7.08 40.58
C ASP A 1231 -38.51 6.77 39.69
N LEU A 1232 -37.41 7.49 39.90
CA LEU A 1232 -36.15 7.23 39.20
C LEU A 1232 -35.33 6.18 39.95
N GLY A 1233 -35.72 4.91 39.81
CA GLY A 1233 -34.81 3.78 39.98
C GLY A 1233 -35.27 2.60 40.85
N GLU A 1234 -34.61 1.48 40.56
CA GLU A 1234 -34.52 0.23 41.34
C GLU A 1234 -35.65 -0.83 41.24
N SER A 1235 -35.20 -2.04 40.87
CA SER A 1235 -35.80 -3.37 41.06
C SER A 1235 -37.04 -3.81 40.24
N ALA A 1236 -36.80 -4.72 39.29
CA ALA A 1236 -37.61 -5.93 39.01
C ALA A 1236 -36.96 -6.77 37.88
N TRP A 1237 -35.75 -7.29 38.11
CA TRP A 1237 -35.10 -8.29 37.23
C TRP A 1237 -34.53 -9.41 38.08
N TRP A 1238 -35.39 -10.31 38.55
CA TRP A 1238 -35.16 -11.72 38.93
C TRP A 1238 -36.51 -12.23 39.45
N ASP A 1239 -37.13 -13.18 38.74
CA ASP A 1239 -38.02 -14.20 39.31
C ASP A 1239 -38.36 -15.21 38.19
N GLU A 1240 -37.74 -16.39 38.23
CA GLU A 1240 -38.28 -17.59 37.60
C GLU A 1240 -39.20 -18.28 38.62
N GLU A 1241 -40.43 -18.62 38.24
CA GLU A 1241 -40.98 -19.99 38.31
C GLU A 1241 -42.49 -20.04 38.00
N GLY A 1242 -42.83 -20.96 37.09
CA GLY A 1242 -44.00 -21.85 37.08
C GLY A 1242 -45.40 -21.39 37.53
N GLY A 1243 -46.42 -21.68 36.69
CA GLY A 1243 -47.79 -21.82 37.20
C GLY A 1243 -48.90 -21.65 36.19
N ASP A 1244 -49.18 -22.74 35.45
CA ASP A 1244 -50.50 -23.18 34.97
C ASP A 1244 -51.71 -22.24 35.24
N ASP A 1245 -52.39 -21.80 34.18
CA ASP A 1245 -53.78 -22.25 34.02
C ASP A 1245 -54.26 -22.20 32.57
N SER A 1246 -55.18 -23.12 32.26
CA SER A 1246 -55.69 -23.39 30.91
C SER A 1246 -57.05 -22.73 30.63
N VAL A 1247 -57.64 -23.05 29.46
CA VAL A 1247 -59.07 -22.91 29.08
C VAL A 1247 -59.43 -21.74 28.13
N THR A 1248 -59.55 -22.10 26.84
CA THR A 1248 -60.55 -21.72 25.82
C THR A 1248 -61.48 -20.51 26.06
N ALA A 1249 -61.81 -19.66 25.08
CA ALA A 1249 -62.57 -20.04 23.88
C ALA A 1249 -62.88 -18.84 22.95
N ALA A 1250 -63.35 -19.16 21.73
CA ALA A 1250 -63.94 -18.30 20.68
C ALA A 1250 -62.96 -17.49 19.82
#